data_AF-A0A8C0QYD8-F1
#
_entry.id   AF-A0A8C0QYD8-F1
#
_cell.length_a   1.000
_cell.length_b   1.000
_cell.length_c   1.000
_cell.angle_alpha   90.00
_cell.angle_beta   90.00
_cell.angle_gamma   90.00
#
_symmetry.space_group_name_H-M   'P 1'
#
loop_
_entity.id
_entity.type
_entity.pdbx_description
1 polymer ?
#
loop_
_entity_poly.entity_id
_entity_poly.type
_entity_poly.pdbx_seq_one_letter_code
_entity_poly.pdbx_strand_id
1 'polypeptide(L)'
;SVHFDSMHLQHSPFQDLICDHSLSPGWYRFLIFDRPAEMPTKCVEMNHCGTQAPIWLSLRDTETLPLPGEIKQLTACATWQVLFSATKDCCLFQIPVSVRNCGNFFVYLLQPTQGCMGYCAEAISDAKLYPCDPDEIEIGGNCVRQLSASLPPPPPGRPEVVVELIGSRLFCRCAFDVYPTNTSVGFLITWSRLSSQEIKEELKQEATVQASSLLELDGINLRLGDRIFCSASIFLLEKPHVQSIAIESQEFFAGIKLHPELSTISEDGKEYQLKIESTVPVICSEFNELDQECKISLKLKTVEQGKEQLGLNLALSSCHADLHQTSSCANGSCSHAFVYYTAVTDFSRDGDRVTNIVVEPIVHEDFLWNSYIPDSIQIKVKDVPTAYCYSFTDPHIITFDGRVYDNFKTGTFVLYKSMSRDFEVHVRQWDCGSLHYPVSCNCGFVAKEESDIVTFDMCSGQLHESQPYLSVKSQDVTSNVKISESYLGRKVTIWFSSGAFIRADLSEWGMSLTIRAPSLDYQNTLGLCGTFDNNPENDFHNKNGIKIDLTFNNCVAFINEWRILPGKSMFDTMPISPPSPGKLSYCSCSLNTNSLYPFDHLDSVSQQEIISGCKDLKHAKFSFLIPELDVTSEYINSEALIRGINEYTSGEENNLNFLPQEKKHVNLSKLELHLQKHPGNEKQEAPKTLDNEKHTQDQGSHSQEMRRDPQNRWKRQNFYEFLPMFAFQSLSQSDLEELTYFFPEDHTEDVHQEFVPTWPTPSGLTEGHTLALCQQTLANSSVGRHCLAFLGKSLDNAIDMCVKDVLLKDDLSWAEAGVALLENECEKRILEEGKYNAEENSKSVEDILLVLKCPNLCSGHGQCMEWGCACSPGFGSYDCSDSHDMPPEIIELENAGFCNIRKYNCMIVRVFGKGFKESPSIKCEVTKLQYNSSKWVLGKTVYTHTVFQNSRTVDCQLPPDVQPSDTMNLMDEKPIAKWQLKVSNDGYRFSNPKIMIIYDGACQICGLYGNDSCALKENVCIIDGLCYVEEDKNPTSPCLICKPKMSKFTWSVLENNQPPVIQIPQDKLQTFFGENFLYQFTAFDPEGSDVRFTLDSGPEGANVSSSGLLMWKTESQTPQEFTLRFNDDCNAETRVTIMVTVKSCDCLNGGLCVSDTKSPPGSGMYLCVCLPGFQGSLCEVNVTECQSNPCGLGKCVSGFQSYSCVCPPELKGKTCQEDVDECESRPCFPGAECLNTFGSYHCGACPKGFYGDGKICHGKRLDFLP
;
A
#
# COMPACT_ATOMS: atom_id res chain seq x y z
N SER A 1 -11.94 -47.72 23.14
CA SER A 1 -12.38 -49.12 23.36
C SER A 1 -11.30 -49.87 24.13
N VAL A 2 -11.65 -50.87 24.93
CA VAL A 2 -10.72 -51.47 25.93
C VAL A 2 -10.53 -52.98 25.72
N HIS A 3 -10.15 -53.37 24.51
CA HIS A 3 -9.45 -54.63 24.22
C HIS A 3 -8.31 -54.30 23.25
N PHE A 4 -7.08 -54.47 23.73
CA PHE A 4 -5.86 -54.19 22.99
C PHE A 4 -4.94 -55.39 23.20
N ASP A 5 -4.72 -56.16 22.13
CA ASP A 5 -3.92 -57.39 22.15
C ASP A 5 -2.47 -57.07 21.78
N SER A 6 -1.55 -57.32 22.70
CA SER A 6 -0.12 -57.05 22.51
C SER A 6 0.53 -57.91 21.44
N MET A 7 -0.11 -59.00 20.99
CA MET A 7 0.34 -59.79 19.85
C MET A 7 0.27 -59.02 18.51
N HIS A 8 -0.61 -58.02 18.39
CA HIS A 8 -0.77 -57.28 17.12
C HIS A 8 0.37 -56.30 16.81
N LEU A 9 1.12 -55.85 17.82
CA LEU A 9 2.16 -54.81 17.68
C LEU A 9 3.52 -55.33 17.14
N GLN A 10 3.73 -56.65 16.99
CA GLN A 10 5.01 -57.18 16.49
C GLN A 10 5.16 -57.11 14.96
N HIS A 11 4.12 -56.70 14.21
CA HIS A 11 4.08 -56.77 12.75
C HIS A 11 3.63 -55.49 12.02
N SER A 12 3.33 -54.41 12.75
CA SER A 12 3.08 -53.08 12.17
C SER A 12 4.34 -52.20 12.23
N PRO A 13 4.73 -51.48 11.16
CA PRO A 13 5.78 -50.46 11.25
C PRO A 13 5.31 -49.28 12.13
N PHE A 14 6.27 -48.57 12.74
CA PHE A 14 6.03 -47.45 13.64
C PHE A 14 5.11 -46.37 13.04
N GLN A 15 4.00 -46.06 13.73
CA GLN A 15 3.41 -44.71 13.65
C GLN A 15 2.63 -44.33 14.92
N ASP A 16 1.66 -45.13 15.35
CA ASP A 16 0.73 -44.72 16.44
C ASP A 16 1.05 -45.32 17.82
N LEU A 17 2.08 -44.77 18.48
CA LEU A 17 2.26 -44.87 19.94
C LEU A 17 1.87 -43.52 20.57
N ILE A 18 1.01 -43.54 21.59
CA ILE A 18 0.55 -42.32 22.25
C ILE A 18 1.61 -41.88 23.27
N CYS A 19 2.11 -40.65 23.14
CA CYS A 19 3.25 -40.14 23.90
C CYS A 19 3.02 -38.66 24.28
N ASP A 20 2.89 -38.36 25.57
CA ASP A 20 2.46 -37.04 26.08
C ASP A 20 3.60 -35.99 26.14
N HIS A 21 4.60 -36.10 25.26
CA HIS A 21 5.73 -35.17 25.20
C HIS A 21 5.35 -33.80 24.61
N SER A 22 4.20 -33.72 23.94
CA SER A 22 3.62 -32.49 23.38
C SER A 22 2.50 -31.90 24.25
N LEU A 23 2.25 -32.46 25.43
CA LEU A 23 1.19 -32.00 26.34
C LEU A 23 1.56 -30.64 26.96
N SER A 24 0.73 -29.62 26.77
CA SER A 24 0.91 -28.32 27.44
C SER A 24 0.77 -28.46 28.97
N PRO A 25 1.59 -27.79 29.80
CA PRO A 25 1.41 -27.81 31.25
C PRO A 25 0.03 -27.23 31.65
N GLY A 26 -0.79 -27.99 32.40
CA GLY A 26 -2.17 -27.57 32.66
C GLY A 26 -2.98 -28.54 33.52
N TRP A 27 -4.19 -28.13 33.90
CA TRP A 27 -5.14 -28.95 34.65
C TRP A 27 -6.03 -29.76 33.70
N TYR A 28 -5.87 -31.08 33.70
CA TYR A 28 -6.60 -32.02 32.85
C TYR A 28 -7.60 -32.86 33.64
N ARG A 29 -8.70 -33.24 32.98
CA ARG A 29 -9.67 -34.23 33.46
C ARG A 29 -9.60 -35.46 32.57
N PHE A 30 -9.52 -36.65 33.16
CA PHE A 30 -9.59 -37.89 32.38
C PHE A 30 -11.05 -38.31 32.16
N LEU A 31 -11.31 -38.76 30.93
CA LEU A 31 -12.61 -39.23 30.44
C LEU A 31 -12.40 -40.49 29.62
N ILE A 32 -13.23 -41.50 29.85
CA ILE A 32 -13.27 -42.73 29.04
C ILE A 32 -14.72 -42.93 28.61
N PHE A 33 -15.00 -42.78 27.31
CA PHE A 33 -16.37 -42.78 26.76
C PHE A 33 -17.31 -41.83 27.52
N ASP A 34 -16.88 -40.57 27.67
CA ASP A 34 -17.57 -39.48 28.38
C ASP A 34 -17.88 -39.71 29.89
N ARG A 35 -17.47 -40.86 30.43
CA ARG A 35 -17.53 -41.15 31.87
C ARG A 35 -16.27 -40.65 32.59
N PRO A 36 -16.38 -40.21 33.85
CA PRO A 36 -15.21 -39.93 34.69
C PRO A 36 -14.24 -41.10 34.73
N ALA A 37 -12.96 -40.80 34.51
CA ALA A 37 -11.86 -41.72 34.71
C ALA A 37 -10.84 -41.12 35.68
N GLU A 38 -10.04 -41.96 36.32
CA GLU A 38 -9.00 -41.57 37.27
C GLU A 38 -7.66 -42.20 36.89
N MET A 39 -6.54 -41.58 37.30
CA MET A 39 -5.20 -42.14 37.04
C MET A 39 -5.00 -43.39 37.93
N PRO A 40 -4.64 -44.58 37.36
CA PRO A 40 -4.57 -45.82 38.12
C PRO A 40 -3.68 -45.72 39.35
N THR A 41 -4.16 -46.19 40.50
CA THR A 41 -3.41 -46.15 41.77
C THR A 41 -2.48 -47.35 41.98
N LYS A 42 -2.25 -48.14 40.92
CA LYS A 42 -1.44 -49.36 40.91
C LYS A 42 -0.55 -49.40 39.67
N CYS A 43 0.58 -50.09 39.79
CA CYS A 43 1.51 -50.28 38.68
C CYS A 43 0.83 -50.89 37.44
N VAL A 44 1.00 -50.20 36.31
CA VAL A 44 0.51 -50.59 34.99
C VAL A 44 1.68 -51.18 34.20
N GLU A 45 1.51 -52.34 33.58
CA GLU A 45 2.59 -52.99 32.81
C GLU A 45 2.90 -52.27 31.49
N MET A 46 4.14 -52.35 31.00
CA MET A 46 4.55 -51.72 29.73
C MET A 46 3.68 -52.14 28.55
N ASN A 47 3.50 -51.23 27.58
CA ASN A 47 2.66 -51.38 26.39
C ASN A 47 1.14 -51.42 26.65
N HIS A 48 0.69 -51.13 27.88
CA HIS A 48 -0.72 -50.85 28.16
C HIS A 48 -1.05 -49.37 28.00
N CYS A 49 -2.35 -49.04 27.97
CA CYS A 49 -2.88 -47.68 27.80
C CYS A 49 -2.47 -46.96 26.50
N GLY A 50 -2.03 -47.70 25.47
CA GLY A 50 -1.64 -47.15 24.16
C GLY A 50 -0.24 -46.53 24.11
N THR A 51 0.56 -46.68 25.17
CA THR A 51 1.92 -46.11 25.27
C THR A 51 2.94 -47.17 25.69
N GLN A 52 4.22 -46.96 25.34
CA GLN A 52 5.29 -47.90 25.68
C GLN A 52 5.58 -47.89 27.19
N ALA A 53 5.52 -46.71 27.81
CA ALA A 53 5.85 -46.46 29.21
C ALA A 53 4.69 -45.75 29.93
N PRO A 54 3.72 -46.50 30.48
CA PRO A 54 2.55 -45.92 31.12
C PRO A 54 2.91 -45.28 32.46
N ILE A 55 2.38 -44.07 32.66
CA ILE A 55 2.47 -43.30 33.90
C ILE A 55 1.20 -43.55 34.71
N TRP A 56 1.37 -43.87 35.99
CA TRP A 56 0.31 -44.19 36.95
C TRP A 56 0.55 -43.45 38.28
N LEU A 57 -0.44 -43.39 39.17
CA LEU A 57 -0.38 -42.60 40.42
C LEU A 57 0.12 -43.46 41.59
N SER A 58 1.34 -43.20 42.06
CA SER A 58 1.94 -43.92 43.18
C SER A 58 1.62 -43.26 44.52
N LEU A 59 0.59 -43.78 45.18
CA LEU A 59 0.29 -43.49 46.58
C LEU A 59 1.23 -44.30 47.50
N ARG A 60 1.89 -43.64 48.45
CA ARG A 60 2.55 -44.33 49.57
C ARG A 60 1.53 -44.84 50.59
N ASP A 61 1.93 -45.76 51.48
CA ASP A 61 1.05 -46.38 52.50
C ASP A 61 0.31 -45.38 53.42
N THR A 62 0.79 -44.13 53.51
CA THR A 62 0.20 -43.03 54.29
C THR A 62 -0.51 -41.95 53.45
N GLU A 63 -0.50 -42.07 52.11
CA GLU A 63 -0.95 -41.03 51.19
C GLU A 63 -2.30 -41.40 50.55
N THR A 64 -3.39 -40.79 51.04
CA THR A 64 -4.72 -40.89 50.40
C THR A 64 -4.88 -39.89 49.24
N LEU A 65 -5.83 -40.16 48.33
CA LEU A 65 -6.37 -39.15 47.41
C LEU A 65 -6.99 -37.95 48.17
N PRO A 66 -7.03 -36.74 47.57
CA PRO A 66 -7.63 -35.56 48.19
C PRO A 66 -9.14 -35.72 48.45
N LEU A 67 -9.63 -35.08 49.51
CA LEU A 67 -11.06 -34.95 49.82
C LEU A 67 -11.76 -33.95 48.87
N PRO A 68 -13.08 -34.02 48.65
CA PRO A 68 -13.80 -33.10 47.75
C PRO A 68 -13.52 -31.62 48.07
N GLY A 69 -13.03 -30.88 47.07
CA GLY A 69 -12.60 -29.48 47.17
C GLY A 69 -11.10 -29.30 47.44
N GLU A 70 -10.40 -30.30 48.00
CA GLU A 70 -8.98 -30.27 48.35
C GLU A 70 -8.07 -30.40 47.10
N ILE A 71 -6.89 -29.77 47.17
CA ILE A 71 -5.78 -29.96 46.22
C ILE A 71 -4.60 -30.57 46.98
N LYS A 72 -4.04 -31.67 46.46
CA LYS A 72 -2.96 -32.44 47.10
C LYS A 72 -1.90 -32.82 46.08
N GLN A 73 -0.63 -32.54 46.39
CA GLN A 73 0.50 -32.93 45.55
C GLN A 73 0.90 -34.38 45.84
N LEU A 74 1.04 -35.18 44.78
CA LEU A 74 1.30 -36.61 44.82
C LEU A 74 2.40 -36.97 43.80
N THR A 75 2.87 -38.22 43.81
CA THR A 75 3.89 -38.72 42.88
C THR A 75 3.27 -39.65 41.85
N ALA A 76 3.44 -39.35 40.57
CA ALA A 76 3.19 -40.30 39.49
C ALA A 76 4.49 -41.05 39.14
N CYS A 77 4.35 -42.28 38.67
CA CYS A 77 5.44 -43.20 38.37
C CYS A 77 5.34 -43.70 36.94
N ALA A 78 6.43 -43.66 36.18
CA ALA A 78 6.52 -44.35 34.89
C ALA A 78 7.07 -45.77 35.08
N THR A 79 6.37 -46.76 34.53
CA THR A 79 6.83 -48.17 34.54
C THR A 79 7.73 -48.45 33.34
N TRP A 80 8.92 -49.00 33.60
CA TRP A 80 9.90 -49.31 32.55
C TRP A 80 10.69 -50.58 32.90
N GLN A 81 10.96 -51.42 31.90
CA GLN A 81 11.76 -52.63 32.06
C GLN A 81 13.08 -52.49 31.29
N VAL A 82 14.20 -52.50 32.03
CA VAL A 82 15.54 -52.53 31.43
C VAL A 82 15.76 -53.89 30.77
N LEU A 83 16.17 -53.86 29.49
CA LEU A 83 16.47 -55.05 28.71
C LEU A 83 17.43 -55.98 29.48
N PHE A 84 17.08 -57.27 29.52
CA PHE A 84 17.78 -58.36 30.21
C PHE A 84 17.73 -58.39 31.76
N SER A 85 16.87 -57.60 32.43
CA SER A 85 16.53 -57.86 33.85
C SER A 85 15.16 -58.53 34.03
N ALA A 86 15.09 -59.44 35.00
CA ALA A 86 13.85 -60.07 35.49
C ALA A 86 13.12 -59.23 36.56
N THR A 87 13.74 -58.16 37.07
CA THR A 87 13.11 -57.22 38.01
C THR A 87 12.31 -56.16 37.25
N LYS A 88 10.98 -56.25 37.29
CA LYS A 88 10.10 -55.15 36.87
C LYS A 88 10.25 -53.98 37.85
N ASP A 89 10.65 -52.81 37.37
CA ASP A 89 10.65 -51.58 38.18
C ASP A 89 9.46 -50.69 37.79
N CYS A 90 8.48 -50.64 38.69
CA CYS A 90 7.22 -49.95 38.50
C CYS A 90 7.33 -48.42 38.62
N CYS A 91 8.46 -47.89 39.10
CA CYS A 91 8.64 -46.46 39.30
C CYS A 91 10.08 -46.01 39.01
N LEU A 92 10.58 -46.33 37.82
CA LEU A 92 11.93 -45.93 37.39
C LEU A 92 12.06 -44.40 37.25
N PHE A 93 10.97 -43.72 36.91
CA PHE A 93 10.89 -42.25 36.88
C PHE A 93 9.74 -41.76 37.75
N GLN A 94 10.02 -40.76 38.60
CA GLN A 94 9.06 -40.11 39.49
C GLN A 94 8.72 -38.71 38.95
N ILE A 95 7.43 -38.43 38.79
CA ILE A 95 6.89 -37.20 38.20
C ILE A 95 5.94 -36.56 39.22
N PRO A 96 6.17 -35.31 39.67
CA PRO A 96 5.26 -34.65 40.60
C PRO A 96 3.96 -34.25 39.90
N VAL A 97 2.81 -34.62 40.46
CA VAL A 97 1.48 -34.30 39.91
C VAL A 97 0.59 -33.76 41.05
N SER A 98 -0.03 -32.60 40.84
CA SER A 98 -1.05 -32.09 41.78
C SER A 98 -2.43 -32.59 41.38
N VAL A 99 -3.15 -33.20 42.33
CA VAL A 99 -4.49 -33.75 42.12
C VAL A 99 -5.49 -32.90 42.89
N ARG A 100 -6.64 -32.60 42.28
CA ARG A 100 -7.78 -31.94 42.92
C ARG A 100 -9.01 -32.81 42.79
N ASN A 101 -9.75 -32.98 43.89
CA ASN A 101 -11.02 -33.70 43.89
C ASN A 101 -12.18 -32.72 43.65
N CYS A 102 -12.94 -32.91 42.59
CA CYS A 102 -14.11 -32.10 42.22
C CYS A 102 -15.44 -32.78 42.61
N GLY A 103 -15.42 -33.71 43.56
CA GLY A 103 -16.56 -34.50 44.04
C GLY A 103 -16.87 -35.68 43.12
N ASN A 104 -17.28 -35.39 41.88
CA ASN A 104 -17.73 -36.41 40.91
C ASN A 104 -16.61 -36.88 39.96
N PHE A 105 -15.42 -36.28 40.03
CA PHE A 105 -14.23 -36.60 39.24
C PHE A 105 -12.99 -35.96 39.85
N PHE A 106 -11.80 -36.40 39.43
CA PHE A 106 -10.53 -35.75 39.74
C PHE A 106 -10.03 -34.92 38.56
N VAL A 107 -9.25 -33.88 38.84
CA VAL A 107 -8.42 -33.18 37.85
C VAL A 107 -6.96 -33.17 38.28
N TYR A 108 -6.06 -33.22 37.30
CA TYR A 108 -4.64 -33.47 37.47
C TYR A 108 -3.83 -32.35 36.80
N LEU A 109 -2.90 -31.74 37.52
CA LEU A 109 -1.93 -30.79 36.97
C LEU A 109 -0.79 -31.60 36.33
N LEU A 110 -0.83 -31.74 35.00
CA LEU A 110 0.11 -32.54 34.22
C LEU A 110 1.17 -31.65 33.54
N GLN A 111 2.26 -32.29 33.11
CA GLN A 111 3.41 -31.66 32.47
C GLN A 111 3.87 -32.53 31.28
N PRO A 112 4.52 -31.96 30.25
CA PRO A 112 5.02 -32.74 29.11
C PRO A 112 6.01 -33.81 29.55
N THR A 113 5.84 -35.03 29.03
CA THR A 113 6.65 -36.19 29.40
C THR A 113 7.97 -36.23 28.62
N GLN A 114 9.00 -36.91 29.15
CA GLN A 114 10.27 -37.09 28.44
C GLN A 114 10.30 -38.43 27.70
N GLY A 115 10.40 -38.36 26.36
CA GLY A 115 10.33 -39.53 25.49
C GLY A 115 8.91 -40.08 25.34
N CYS A 116 8.78 -41.34 24.91
CA CYS A 116 7.48 -41.98 24.70
C CYS A 116 6.89 -42.59 25.99
N MET A 117 6.53 -41.70 26.91
CA MET A 117 5.71 -42.00 28.09
C MET A 117 4.34 -41.32 27.95
N GLY A 118 3.29 -41.93 28.51
CA GLY A 118 1.93 -41.38 28.48
C GLY A 118 1.16 -41.65 29.78
N TYR A 119 0.28 -40.72 30.15
CA TYR A 119 -0.55 -40.81 31.34
C TYR A 119 -1.72 -41.77 31.14
N CYS A 120 -1.80 -42.83 31.96
CA CYS A 120 -2.89 -43.79 31.88
C CYS A 120 -4.12 -43.34 32.70
N ALA A 121 -5.30 -43.79 32.27
CA ALA A 121 -6.57 -43.61 32.98
C ALA A 121 -7.33 -44.95 33.10
N GLU A 122 -7.99 -45.19 34.24
CA GLU A 122 -8.95 -46.28 34.45
C GLU A 122 -10.36 -45.74 34.75
N ALA A 123 -11.38 -46.50 34.39
CA ALA A 123 -12.78 -46.12 34.58
C ALA A 123 -13.27 -46.54 35.97
N ILE A 124 -13.96 -45.63 36.68
CA ILE A 124 -14.50 -45.86 38.01
C ILE A 124 -15.57 -46.98 37.95
N SER A 125 -15.52 -47.94 38.87
CA SER A 125 -16.36 -49.16 38.84
C SER A 125 -17.44 -49.19 39.92
N ASP A 126 -18.69 -49.41 39.49
CA ASP A 126 -19.90 -49.42 40.33
C ASP A 126 -20.04 -50.68 41.22
N ALA A 127 -19.13 -50.87 42.19
CA ALA A 127 -19.06 -52.13 42.95
C ALA A 127 -18.65 -52.00 44.44
N LYS A 128 -19.46 -51.31 45.27
CA LYS A 128 -19.40 -51.47 46.76
C LYS A 128 -20.60 -50.92 47.57
N LEU A 129 -21.80 -51.47 47.36
CA LEU A 129 -22.90 -51.38 48.34
C LEU A 129 -23.65 -52.72 48.42
N TYR A 130 -23.73 -53.29 49.63
CA TYR A 130 -24.59 -54.44 49.96
C TYR A 130 -25.62 -53.99 51.01
N PRO A 131 -26.93 -53.93 50.67
CA PRO A 131 -28.01 -53.87 51.65
C PRO A 131 -28.49 -55.28 52.04
N CYS A 132 -29.29 -55.37 53.10
CA CYS A 132 -29.85 -56.62 53.61
C CYS A 132 -31.04 -57.15 52.77
N ASP A 133 -31.46 -58.39 53.05
CA ASP A 133 -32.58 -59.05 52.36
C ASP A 133 -33.92 -58.29 52.50
N PRO A 134 -34.83 -58.40 51.52
CA PRO A 134 -35.72 -57.30 51.08
C PRO A 134 -36.93 -56.94 51.97
N ASP A 135 -36.97 -57.36 53.24
CA ASP A 135 -38.08 -57.08 54.16
C ASP A 135 -37.68 -56.32 55.44
N GLU A 136 -36.38 -56.07 55.69
CA GLU A 136 -35.90 -55.42 56.92
C GLU A 136 -35.16 -54.11 56.63
N ILE A 137 -35.30 -53.13 57.53
CA ILE A 137 -34.60 -51.84 57.46
C ILE A 137 -33.76 -51.68 58.72
N GLU A 138 -32.55 -51.15 58.56
CA GLU A 138 -31.63 -50.87 59.65
C GLU A 138 -31.94 -49.53 60.32
N ILE A 139 -32.15 -49.53 61.65
CA ILE A 139 -32.31 -48.31 62.44
C ILE A 139 -31.29 -48.34 63.58
N GLY A 140 -30.23 -47.53 63.45
CA GLY A 140 -29.20 -47.40 64.47
C GLY A 140 -28.25 -48.60 64.62
N GLY A 141 -28.01 -49.36 63.54
CA GLY A 141 -27.05 -50.47 63.53
C GLY A 141 -27.63 -51.85 63.87
N ASN A 142 -28.95 -52.03 63.76
CA ASN A 142 -29.62 -53.34 63.75
C ASN A 142 -30.83 -53.31 62.80
N CYS A 143 -31.08 -54.44 62.13
CA CYS A 143 -32.23 -54.65 61.25
C CYS A 143 -33.47 -55.09 62.06
N VAL A 144 -34.65 -54.57 61.69
CA VAL A 144 -35.94 -54.96 62.29
C VAL A 144 -37.03 -55.00 61.22
N ARG A 145 -37.90 -56.02 61.29
CA ARG A 145 -39.01 -56.30 60.36
C ARG A 145 -40.35 -55.87 60.97
N GLN A 146 -41.13 -54.97 60.36
CA GLN A 146 -42.59 -54.94 60.56
C GLN A 146 -43.43 -54.08 59.59
N LEU A 147 -44.49 -54.72 59.07
CA LEU A 147 -45.81 -54.16 58.75
C LEU A 147 -45.93 -52.92 57.83
N SER A 148 -45.90 -53.19 56.53
CA SER A 148 -46.98 -52.81 55.59
C SER A 148 -47.50 -51.36 55.63
N ALA A 149 -46.66 -50.40 55.26
CA ALA A 149 -47.10 -49.17 54.59
C ALA A 149 -46.85 -49.31 53.08
N SER A 150 -47.74 -48.78 52.23
CA SER A 150 -47.53 -48.84 50.77
C SER A 150 -46.44 -47.86 50.34
N LEU A 151 -45.32 -48.40 49.84
CA LEU A 151 -44.21 -47.64 49.27
C LEU A 151 -44.68 -46.71 48.13
N PRO A 152 -44.14 -45.49 48.03
CA PRO A 152 -44.38 -44.62 46.88
C PRO A 152 -43.70 -45.15 45.61
N PRO A 153 -44.23 -44.80 44.42
CA PRO A 153 -43.58 -45.13 43.15
C PRO A 153 -42.21 -44.41 43.02
N PRO A 154 -41.29 -44.94 42.20
CA PRO A 154 -40.06 -44.21 41.87
C PRO A 154 -40.38 -42.87 41.21
N PRO A 155 -39.52 -41.84 41.36
CA PRO A 155 -39.69 -40.57 40.67
C PRO A 155 -39.53 -40.72 39.14
N PRO A 156 -40.09 -39.79 38.35
CA PRO A 156 -39.92 -39.77 36.89
C PRO A 156 -38.47 -39.43 36.50
N GLY A 157 -38.15 -39.59 35.22
CA GLY A 157 -36.98 -38.92 34.61
C GLY A 157 -37.07 -37.40 34.79
N ARG A 158 -35.94 -36.69 34.63
CA ARG A 158 -35.95 -35.22 34.69
C ARG A 158 -36.87 -34.67 33.59
N PRO A 159 -37.84 -33.80 33.91
CA PRO A 159 -38.67 -33.20 32.88
C PRO A 159 -37.89 -32.24 31.98
N GLU A 160 -38.17 -32.32 30.69
CA GLU A 160 -37.69 -31.39 29.67
C GLU A 160 -38.88 -30.55 29.17
N VAL A 161 -38.64 -29.26 28.92
CA VAL A 161 -39.64 -28.32 28.39
C VAL A 161 -39.27 -27.98 26.96
N VAL A 162 -40.12 -28.38 26.01
CA VAL A 162 -39.95 -28.18 24.57
C VAL A 162 -41.17 -27.42 24.04
N VAL A 163 -40.97 -26.51 23.08
CA VAL A 163 -42.09 -25.80 22.43
C VAL A 163 -42.56 -26.59 21.21
N GLU A 164 -43.84 -26.96 21.20
CA GLU A 164 -44.50 -27.64 20.08
C GLU A 164 -45.57 -26.73 19.46
N LEU A 165 -45.63 -26.70 18.12
CA LEU A 165 -46.66 -26.01 17.35
C LEU A 165 -47.82 -26.99 17.08
N ILE A 166 -49.01 -26.70 17.58
CA ILE A 166 -50.19 -27.58 17.43
C ILE A 166 -51.31 -26.78 16.75
N GLY A 167 -51.42 -26.94 15.43
CA GLY A 167 -52.24 -26.05 14.59
C GLY A 167 -51.61 -24.65 14.55
N SER A 168 -52.42 -23.61 14.74
CA SER A 168 -51.97 -22.21 14.78
C SER A 168 -51.72 -21.70 16.22
N ARG A 169 -51.28 -22.57 17.13
CA ARG A 169 -51.08 -22.26 18.56
C ARG A 169 -49.82 -22.92 19.11
N LEU A 170 -49.11 -22.18 19.96
CA LEU A 170 -47.88 -22.61 20.61
C LEU A 170 -48.16 -23.20 21.99
N PHE A 171 -47.52 -24.34 22.28
CA PHE A 171 -47.60 -24.99 23.57
C PHE A 171 -46.20 -25.32 24.08
N CYS A 172 -45.89 -24.92 25.32
CA CYS A 172 -44.83 -25.54 26.08
C CYS A 172 -45.30 -26.94 26.49
N ARG A 173 -44.61 -27.96 25.99
CA ARG A 173 -44.78 -29.34 26.41
C ARG A 173 -43.71 -29.69 27.43
N CYS A 174 -44.17 -30.13 28.59
CA CYS A 174 -43.32 -30.78 29.58
C CYS A 174 -43.42 -32.28 29.37
N ALA A 175 -42.29 -32.97 29.15
CA ALA A 175 -42.23 -34.42 28.96
C ALA A 175 -41.10 -35.02 29.81
N PHE A 176 -41.23 -36.28 30.20
CA PHE A 176 -40.25 -36.99 31.03
C PHE A 176 -40.27 -38.51 30.77
N ASP A 177 -39.12 -39.15 30.93
CA ASP A 177 -39.03 -40.61 30.87
C ASP A 177 -39.78 -41.29 32.02
N VAL A 178 -40.43 -42.42 31.71
CA VAL A 178 -41.16 -43.24 32.68
C VAL A 178 -40.65 -44.68 32.61
N TYR A 179 -40.14 -45.17 33.74
CA TYR A 179 -39.72 -46.56 33.88
C TYR A 179 -40.95 -47.50 33.83
N PRO A 180 -40.90 -48.62 33.08
CA PRO A 180 -42.06 -49.49 32.92
C PRO A 180 -42.41 -50.22 34.23
N THR A 181 -43.58 -49.92 34.78
CA THR A 181 -44.14 -50.57 35.97
C THR A 181 -45.39 -51.39 35.61
N ASN A 182 -45.63 -52.48 36.35
CA ASN A 182 -46.84 -53.31 36.19
C ASN A 182 -48.09 -52.73 36.88
N THR A 183 -48.07 -51.45 37.25
CA THR A 183 -49.11 -50.79 38.06
C THR A 183 -49.62 -49.51 37.40
N SER A 184 -50.92 -49.27 37.50
CA SER A 184 -51.55 -48.07 36.93
C SER A 184 -51.18 -46.82 37.74
N VAL A 185 -50.25 -46.03 37.20
CA VAL A 185 -49.78 -44.76 37.77
C VAL A 185 -50.45 -43.57 37.11
N GLY A 186 -50.51 -42.47 37.85
CA GLY A 186 -50.78 -41.13 37.34
C GLY A 186 -49.61 -40.19 37.64
N PHE A 187 -49.61 -39.04 36.99
CA PHE A 187 -48.58 -38.01 37.08
C PHE A 187 -49.22 -36.71 37.58
N LEU A 188 -48.64 -36.10 38.60
CA LEU A 188 -48.97 -34.75 39.04
C LEU A 188 -47.92 -33.82 38.46
N ILE A 189 -48.33 -32.92 37.57
CA ILE A 189 -47.45 -32.01 36.84
C ILE A 189 -47.81 -30.57 37.21
N THR A 190 -46.83 -29.82 37.68
CA THR A 190 -46.97 -28.43 38.13
C THR A 190 -46.07 -27.52 37.28
N TRP A 191 -46.67 -26.57 36.59
CA TRP A 191 -45.99 -25.50 35.87
C TRP A 191 -45.82 -24.27 36.77
N SER A 192 -44.64 -23.67 36.75
CA SER A 192 -44.36 -22.41 37.44
C SER A 192 -43.49 -21.48 36.60
N ARG A 193 -43.52 -20.18 36.89
CA ARG A 193 -42.62 -19.18 36.30
C ARG A 193 -41.85 -18.42 37.36
N LEU A 194 -40.72 -17.83 37.00
CA LEU A 194 -40.00 -16.87 37.84
C LEU A 194 -40.56 -15.46 37.62
N SER A 195 -41.07 -14.83 38.69
CA SER A 195 -41.47 -13.42 38.67
C SER A 195 -40.25 -12.48 38.65
N SER A 196 -40.48 -11.20 38.35
CA SER A 196 -39.45 -10.14 38.40
C SER A 196 -38.93 -9.81 39.81
N GLN A 197 -39.30 -10.59 40.84
CA GLN A 197 -38.76 -10.54 42.20
C GLN A 197 -38.03 -11.84 42.58
N GLU A 198 -37.71 -12.69 41.60
CA GLU A 198 -37.16 -14.06 41.76
C GLU A 198 -38.04 -15.02 42.58
N ILE A 199 -39.30 -14.66 42.83
CA ILE A 199 -40.30 -15.54 43.46
C ILE A 199 -40.89 -16.44 42.37
N LYS A 200 -40.91 -17.77 42.60
CA LYS A 200 -41.61 -18.71 41.72
C LYS A 200 -43.13 -18.64 41.93
N GLU A 201 -43.87 -18.40 40.86
CA GLU A 201 -45.34 -18.37 40.82
C GLU A 201 -45.86 -19.65 40.15
N GLU A 202 -46.83 -20.33 40.76
CA GLU A 202 -47.50 -21.49 40.14
C GLU A 202 -48.54 -21.04 39.10
N LEU A 203 -48.45 -21.60 37.88
CA LEU A 203 -49.33 -21.26 36.76
C LEU A 203 -50.45 -22.29 36.53
N LYS A 204 -50.11 -23.58 36.60
CA LYS A 204 -51.03 -24.69 36.30
C LYS A 204 -50.56 -25.96 37.00
N GLN A 205 -51.43 -26.58 37.80
CA GLN A 205 -51.25 -27.94 38.31
C GLN A 205 -52.27 -28.89 37.67
N GLU A 206 -51.82 -30.06 37.22
CA GLU A 206 -52.62 -31.03 36.48
C GLU A 206 -52.29 -32.47 36.91
N ALA A 207 -53.34 -33.27 37.14
CA ALA A 207 -53.21 -34.70 37.39
C ALA A 207 -53.62 -35.47 36.12
N THR A 208 -52.67 -36.13 35.46
CA THR A 208 -52.83 -36.81 34.17
C THR A 208 -52.36 -38.26 34.22
N VAL A 209 -52.74 -39.06 33.22
CA VAL A 209 -52.21 -40.43 33.00
C VAL A 209 -51.20 -40.49 31.85
N GLN A 210 -50.88 -39.35 31.24
CA GLN A 210 -49.85 -39.22 30.20
C GLN A 210 -48.52 -38.73 30.82
N ALA A 211 -47.39 -39.19 30.28
CA ALA A 211 -46.05 -38.76 30.68
C ALA A 211 -45.68 -37.34 30.19
N SER A 212 -46.68 -36.47 30.01
CA SER A 212 -46.50 -35.09 29.57
C SER A 212 -47.72 -34.22 29.87
N SER A 213 -47.50 -32.91 30.03
CA SER A 213 -48.53 -31.87 30.08
C SER A 213 -48.23 -30.78 29.04
N LEU A 214 -49.27 -30.08 28.60
CA LEU A 214 -49.18 -28.90 27.73
C LEU A 214 -49.60 -27.64 28.49
N LEU A 215 -48.88 -26.55 28.28
CA LEU A 215 -49.23 -25.19 28.71
C LEU A 215 -49.26 -24.29 27.47
N GLU A 216 -50.37 -23.59 27.23
CA GLU A 216 -50.52 -22.70 26.08
C GLU A 216 -49.71 -21.41 26.29
N LEU A 217 -49.00 -20.96 25.24
CA LEU A 217 -48.14 -19.79 25.27
C LEU A 217 -48.91 -18.62 24.62
N ASP A 218 -49.77 -17.99 25.43
CA ASP A 218 -50.90 -17.16 24.98
C ASP A 218 -50.69 -15.63 25.08
N GLY A 219 -49.56 -15.18 25.62
CA GLY A 219 -49.26 -13.77 25.88
C GLY A 219 -50.01 -13.17 27.09
N ILE A 220 -50.91 -13.92 27.72
CA ILE A 220 -51.78 -13.46 28.80
C ILE A 220 -51.34 -14.07 30.13
N ASN A 221 -51.36 -15.41 30.21
CA ASN A 221 -50.92 -16.20 31.35
C ASN A 221 -49.40 -16.45 31.31
N LEU A 222 -48.85 -16.62 30.11
CA LEU A 222 -47.43 -16.86 29.85
C LEU A 222 -46.94 -15.94 28.73
N ARG A 223 -45.82 -15.23 28.94
CA ARG A 223 -45.32 -14.19 28.03
C ARG A 223 -43.92 -14.48 27.51
N LEU A 224 -43.58 -13.88 26.38
CA LEU A 224 -42.18 -13.79 25.96
C LEU A 224 -41.39 -12.95 26.99
N GLY A 225 -40.22 -13.46 27.38
CA GLY A 225 -39.43 -13.01 28.54
C GLY A 225 -39.62 -13.86 29.80
N ASP A 226 -40.70 -14.65 29.93
CA ASP A 226 -40.91 -15.47 31.13
C ASP A 226 -39.91 -16.65 31.19
N ARG A 227 -39.46 -16.96 32.42
CA ARG A 227 -38.60 -18.10 32.76
C ARG A 227 -39.43 -19.19 33.43
N ILE A 228 -39.53 -20.35 32.81
CA ILE A 228 -40.51 -21.41 33.12
C ILE A 228 -39.82 -22.63 33.72
N PHE A 229 -40.49 -23.28 34.67
CA PHE A 229 -40.11 -24.58 35.24
C PHE A 229 -41.32 -25.51 35.21
N CYS A 230 -41.10 -26.77 34.85
CA CYS A 230 -42.06 -27.86 35.05
C CYS A 230 -41.57 -28.80 36.14
N SER A 231 -42.44 -29.17 37.08
CA SER A 231 -42.16 -30.16 38.12
C SER A 231 -43.13 -31.34 38.01
N ALA A 232 -42.63 -32.57 38.07
CA ALA A 232 -43.43 -33.77 37.91
C ALA A 232 -43.21 -34.78 39.06
N SER A 233 -44.28 -35.34 39.62
CA SER A 233 -44.26 -36.49 40.52
C SER A 233 -45.21 -37.59 40.05
N ILE A 234 -44.96 -38.83 40.49
CA ILE A 234 -45.78 -40.01 40.16
C ILE A 234 -46.62 -40.40 41.37
N PHE A 235 -47.88 -40.75 41.15
CA PHE A 235 -48.80 -41.27 42.17
C PHE A 235 -49.48 -42.57 41.72
N LEU A 236 -49.94 -43.39 42.67
CA LEU A 236 -50.69 -44.61 42.36
C LEU A 236 -52.18 -44.28 42.19
N LEU A 237 -52.80 -44.69 41.07
CA LEU A 237 -54.23 -44.38 40.80
C LEU A 237 -55.17 -44.98 41.85
N GLU A 238 -54.80 -46.09 42.49
CA GLU A 238 -55.54 -46.71 43.60
C GLU A 238 -55.36 -45.97 44.94
N LYS A 239 -54.32 -45.12 45.07
CA LYS A 239 -53.92 -44.42 46.30
C LYS A 239 -53.28 -43.05 45.98
N PRO A 240 -54.06 -42.04 45.55
CA PRO A 240 -53.50 -40.75 45.10
C PRO A 240 -52.79 -39.92 46.19
N HIS A 241 -52.95 -40.29 47.47
CA HIS A 241 -52.20 -39.72 48.59
C HIS A 241 -50.78 -40.29 48.75
N VAL A 242 -50.39 -41.29 47.94
CA VAL A 242 -49.07 -41.91 47.93
C VAL A 242 -48.35 -41.48 46.65
N GLN A 243 -47.40 -40.55 46.80
CA GLN A 243 -46.73 -39.84 45.70
C GLN A 243 -45.20 -39.94 45.81
N SER A 244 -44.50 -39.85 44.69
CA SER A 244 -43.04 -39.73 44.64
C SER A 244 -42.58 -38.33 45.08
N ILE A 245 -41.27 -38.16 45.27
CA ILE A 245 -40.65 -36.83 45.22
C ILE A 245 -40.90 -36.23 43.83
N ALA A 246 -41.17 -34.92 43.77
CA ALA A 246 -41.32 -34.18 42.52
C ALA A 246 -39.94 -33.77 41.97
N ILE A 247 -39.72 -33.98 40.68
CA ILE A 247 -38.48 -33.62 39.97
C ILE A 247 -38.77 -32.43 39.07
N GLU A 248 -37.95 -31.37 39.18
CA GLU A 248 -38.06 -30.15 38.39
C GLU A 248 -37.19 -30.20 37.12
N SER A 249 -37.66 -29.53 36.07
CA SER A 249 -36.95 -29.30 34.82
C SER A 249 -35.77 -28.35 35.00
N GLN A 250 -34.96 -28.20 33.94
CA GLN A 250 -34.13 -27.00 33.80
C GLN A 250 -35.01 -25.77 33.52
N GLU A 251 -34.45 -24.59 33.72
CA GLU A 251 -35.07 -23.30 33.40
C GLU A 251 -35.25 -23.17 31.88
N PHE A 252 -36.50 -23.05 31.42
CA PHE A 252 -36.82 -22.72 30.03
C PHE A 252 -37.18 -21.25 29.92
N PHE A 253 -36.36 -20.47 29.20
CA PHE A 253 -36.69 -19.08 28.85
C PHE A 253 -37.46 -19.07 27.53
N ALA A 254 -38.66 -18.48 27.50
CA ALA A 254 -39.45 -18.31 26.29
C ALA A 254 -39.21 -16.92 25.69
N GLY A 255 -38.49 -16.79 24.57
CA GLY A 255 -38.26 -15.48 23.95
C GLY A 255 -37.05 -15.43 23.03
N ILE A 256 -36.47 -14.24 22.90
CA ILE A 256 -35.23 -14.00 22.14
C ILE A 256 -34.10 -13.67 23.12
N LYS A 257 -32.92 -14.25 22.88
CA LYS A 257 -31.67 -13.99 23.59
C LYS A 257 -30.64 -13.35 22.66
N LEU A 258 -29.83 -12.46 23.23
CA LEU A 258 -28.66 -11.86 22.59
C LEU A 258 -27.41 -12.50 23.17
N HIS A 259 -26.60 -13.13 22.33
CA HIS A 259 -25.38 -13.86 22.69
C HIS A 259 -24.17 -13.25 21.98
N PRO A 260 -23.44 -12.33 22.63
CA PRO A 260 -22.21 -11.75 22.08
C PRO A 260 -21.06 -12.74 22.18
N GLU A 261 -20.14 -12.70 21.23
CA GLU A 261 -18.87 -13.43 21.28
C GLU A 261 -17.98 -12.96 22.45
N LEU A 262 -17.85 -11.64 22.61
CA LEU A 262 -17.14 -11.00 23.73
C LEU A 262 -17.90 -9.79 24.28
N SER A 263 -18.11 -9.75 25.59
CA SER A 263 -18.70 -8.61 26.31
C SER A 263 -17.69 -7.49 26.64
N THR A 264 -16.41 -7.68 26.34
CA THR A 264 -15.38 -6.65 26.44
C THR A 264 -14.47 -6.72 25.23
N ILE A 265 -14.42 -5.62 24.48
CA ILE A 265 -13.64 -5.45 23.25
C ILE A 265 -12.72 -4.22 23.40
N SER A 266 -11.91 -3.91 22.39
CA SER A 266 -10.99 -2.76 22.38
C SER A 266 -11.12 -1.97 21.07
N GLU A 267 -10.63 -0.73 21.01
CA GLU A 267 -10.51 0.05 19.76
C GLU A 267 -9.40 -0.47 18.82
N ASP A 268 -9.27 -1.79 18.66
CA ASP A 268 -8.27 -2.44 17.79
C ASP A 268 -8.81 -2.82 16.41
N GLY A 269 -9.97 -2.27 16.03
CA GLY A 269 -10.60 -2.45 14.71
C GLY A 269 -11.15 -3.85 14.43
N LYS A 270 -11.13 -4.78 15.41
CA LYS A 270 -11.62 -6.14 15.21
C LYS A 270 -13.15 -6.23 15.14
N GLU A 271 -13.61 -7.19 14.37
CA GLU A 271 -15.03 -7.55 14.24
C GLU A 271 -15.36 -8.70 15.18
N TYR A 272 -16.57 -8.68 15.75
CA TYR A 272 -17.08 -9.68 16.69
C TYR A 272 -18.52 -10.06 16.35
N GLN A 273 -18.91 -11.31 16.60
CA GLN A 273 -20.24 -11.81 16.25
C GLN A 273 -21.26 -11.68 17.39
N LEU A 274 -22.41 -11.05 17.12
CA LEU A 274 -23.62 -11.12 17.95
C LEU A 274 -24.56 -12.17 17.35
N LYS A 275 -24.71 -13.31 18.02
CA LYS A 275 -25.76 -14.28 17.71
C LYS A 275 -27.06 -13.83 18.39
N ILE A 276 -28.13 -13.72 17.63
CA ILE A 276 -29.48 -13.47 18.13
C ILE A 276 -30.29 -14.75 17.94
N GLU A 277 -30.94 -15.23 19.00
CA GLU A 277 -31.48 -16.59 19.07
C GLU A 277 -32.86 -16.62 19.69
N SER A 278 -33.84 -17.20 19.00
CA SER A 278 -35.17 -17.44 19.53
C SER A 278 -35.36 -18.86 20.03
N THR A 279 -35.91 -18.99 21.24
CA THR A 279 -36.33 -20.27 21.84
C THR A 279 -37.79 -20.61 21.55
N VAL A 280 -38.49 -19.81 20.72
CA VAL A 280 -39.89 -19.99 20.35
C VAL A 280 -40.01 -19.96 18.81
N PRO A 281 -40.83 -20.83 18.17
CA PRO A 281 -41.03 -20.78 16.72
C PRO A 281 -41.57 -19.43 16.23
N VAL A 282 -41.07 -18.98 15.09
CA VAL A 282 -41.63 -17.86 14.33
C VAL A 282 -42.82 -18.35 13.52
N ILE A 283 -43.94 -17.62 13.58
CA ILE A 283 -45.22 -17.96 12.93
C ILE A 283 -45.71 -16.76 12.12
N CYS A 284 -46.20 -17.02 10.90
CA CYS A 284 -46.98 -16.06 10.11
C CYS A 284 -48.35 -16.65 9.78
N SER A 285 -49.31 -15.78 9.43
CA SER A 285 -50.64 -16.22 9.00
C SER A 285 -50.64 -16.66 7.52
N GLU A 286 -51.59 -17.52 7.13
CA GLU A 286 -51.68 -18.11 5.78
C GLU A 286 -52.18 -17.14 4.67
N PHE A 287 -52.16 -15.81 4.92
CA PHE A 287 -52.86 -14.81 4.08
C PHE A 287 -51.94 -13.71 3.51
N ASN A 288 -50.87 -14.09 2.79
CA ASN A 288 -50.21 -13.19 1.83
C ASN A 288 -49.73 -13.97 0.60
N GLU A 289 -50.41 -13.78 -0.54
CA GLU A 289 -50.12 -14.47 -1.82
C GLU A 289 -49.11 -13.70 -2.71
N LEU A 290 -48.12 -13.03 -2.10
CA LEU A 290 -47.02 -12.35 -2.82
C LEU A 290 -45.68 -12.68 -2.14
N ASP A 291 -44.63 -12.84 -2.96
CA ASP A 291 -43.32 -13.38 -2.59
C ASP A 291 -42.57 -12.55 -1.51
N GLN A 292 -42.92 -12.77 -0.24
CA GLN A 292 -42.21 -12.26 0.93
C GLN A 292 -42.00 -13.39 1.94
N GLU A 293 -40.74 -13.64 2.30
CA GLU A 293 -40.39 -14.68 3.27
C GLU A 293 -40.93 -14.34 4.68
N CYS A 294 -41.59 -15.30 5.32
CA CYS A 294 -42.04 -15.15 6.71
C CYS A 294 -40.83 -14.97 7.65
N LYS A 295 -40.73 -13.78 8.25
CA LYS A 295 -39.64 -13.40 9.16
C LYS A 295 -40.08 -12.34 10.16
N ILE A 296 -39.47 -12.36 11.34
CA ILE A 296 -39.58 -11.28 12.33
C ILE A 296 -38.34 -10.39 12.21
N SER A 297 -38.54 -9.17 11.72
CA SER A 297 -37.49 -8.14 11.64
C SER A 297 -37.31 -7.43 12.98
N LEU A 298 -36.21 -7.73 13.67
CA LEU A 298 -35.79 -7.03 14.87
C LEU A 298 -35.05 -5.74 14.49
N LYS A 299 -35.38 -4.63 15.15
CA LYS A 299 -34.66 -3.36 14.99
C LYS A 299 -33.72 -3.14 16.17
N LEU A 300 -32.42 -3.07 15.88
CA LEU A 300 -31.35 -2.91 16.85
C LEU A 300 -31.02 -1.43 17.06
N LYS A 301 -30.68 -1.08 18.30
CA LYS A 301 -30.33 0.26 18.74
C LYS A 301 -29.15 0.23 19.71
N THR A 302 -28.19 1.12 19.51
CA THR A 302 -27.08 1.36 20.45
C THR A 302 -27.47 2.43 21.48
N VAL A 303 -27.17 2.19 22.77
CA VAL A 303 -27.46 3.10 23.88
C VAL A 303 -26.30 3.12 24.88
N GLU A 304 -25.58 4.23 24.94
CA GLU A 304 -24.36 4.37 25.73
C GLU A 304 -24.62 4.75 27.19
N GLN A 305 -23.74 4.33 28.10
CA GLN A 305 -23.75 4.72 29.51
C GLN A 305 -22.68 5.78 29.78
N GLY A 306 -23.05 7.06 29.70
CA GLY A 306 -22.11 8.16 29.93
C GLY A 306 -22.69 9.55 29.65
N LYS A 307 -21.82 10.54 29.44
CA LYS A 307 -22.20 11.86 28.91
C LYS A 307 -22.53 11.72 27.42
N GLU A 308 -23.71 12.17 27.01
CA GLU A 308 -24.22 12.08 25.62
C GLU A 308 -23.39 12.84 24.55
N GLN A 309 -22.36 13.58 24.97
CA GLN A 309 -21.53 14.45 24.11
C GLN A 309 -20.32 13.74 23.47
N LEU A 310 -19.96 12.52 23.88
CA LEU A 310 -18.69 11.89 23.44
C LEU A 310 -18.73 11.30 22.02
N GLY A 311 -19.93 10.95 21.52
CA GLY A 311 -20.13 10.35 20.18
C GLY A 311 -19.99 8.82 20.16
N LEU A 312 -20.39 8.19 19.05
CA LEU A 312 -20.54 6.74 18.93
C LEU A 312 -19.27 5.94 19.25
N ASN A 313 -19.39 5.01 20.20
CA ASN A 313 -18.37 4.09 20.70
C ASN A 313 -18.46 2.67 20.11
N LEU A 314 -19.65 2.26 19.66
CA LEU A 314 -19.93 0.92 19.14
C LEU A 314 -20.74 1.00 17.86
N ALA A 315 -20.34 0.28 16.81
CA ALA A 315 -21.06 0.21 15.54
C ALA A 315 -21.49 -1.22 15.21
N LEU A 316 -22.60 -1.34 14.48
CA LEU A 316 -23.18 -2.62 14.05
C LEU A 316 -23.18 -2.69 12.52
N SER A 317 -22.85 -3.84 11.94
CA SER A 317 -22.96 -4.11 10.50
C SER A 317 -24.39 -4.01 9.94
N SER A 318 -25.41 -4.04 10.81
CA SER A 318 -26.80 -3.77 10.47
C SER A 318 -27.58 -3.29 11.70
N CYS A 319 -28.49 -2.34 11.51
CA CYS A 319 -29.49 -1.98 12.53
C CYS A 319 -30.74 -2.87 12.49
N HIS A 320 -30.75 -3.92 11.65
CA HIS A 320 -31.84 -4.87 11.49
C HIS A 320 -31.34 -6.32 11.48
N ALA A 321 -32.07 -7.22 12.15
CA ALA A 321 -31.80 -8.65 12.15
C ALA A 321 -33.10 -9.44 11.94
N ASP A 322 -33.13 -10.28 10.91
CA ASP A 322 -34.32 -11.04 10.53
C ASP A 322 -34.29 -12.47 11.07
N LEU A 323 -35.29 -12.84 11.87
CA LEU A 323 -35.51 -14.22 12.32
C LEU A 323 -36.53 -14.90 11.41
N HIS A 324 -36.06 -15.77 10.52
CA HIS A 324 -36.89 -16.48 9.54
C HIS A 324 -37.74 -17.60 10.17
N GLN A 325 -38.82 -17.98 9.50
CA GLN A 325 -39.74 -19.05 9.90
C GLN A 325 -39.05 -20.41 10.06
N THR A 326 -39.40 -21.16 11.11
CA THR A 326 -38.96 -22.55 11.29
C THR A 326 -40.07 -23.43 11.86
N SER A 327 -40.16 -24.66 11.36
CA SER A 327 -41.22 -25.62 11.71
C SER A 327 -40.91 -26.51 12.92
N SER A 328 -39.68 -26.48 13.43
CA SER A 328 -39.19 -27.35 14.50
C SER A 328 -37.95 -26.76 15.16
N CYS A 329 -37.91 -26.74 16.50
CA CYS A 329 -36.75 -26.30 17.26
C CYS A 329 -35.79 -27.47 17.52
N ALA A 330 -34.48 -27.24 17.37
CA ALA A 330 -33.44 -28.21 17.68
C ALA A 330 -32.60 -27.74 18.88
N ASN A 331 -32.42 -28.59 19.88
CA ASN A 331 -31.66 -28.30 21.11
C ASN A 331 -32.08 -26.97 21.81
N GLY A 332 -33.38 -26.64 21.80
CA GLY A 332 -33.92 -25.40 22.38
C GLY A 332 -33.75 -24.14 21.52
N SER A 333 -33.13 -24.25 20.34
CA SER A 333 -33.02 -23.17 19.35
C SER A 333 -34.07 -23.36 18.26
N CYS A 334 -34.89 -22.33 18.01
CA CYS A 334 -35.93 -22.36 16.99
C CYS A 334 -35.51 -21.60 15.73
N SER A 335 -35.02 -20.36 15.86
CA SER A 335 -34.55 -19.53 14.75
C SER A 335 -33.41 -18.63 15.24
N HIS A 336 -32.47 -18.28 14.37
CA HIS A 336 -31.32 -17.44 14.73
C HIS A 336 -30.89 -16.50 13.59
N ALA A 337 -30.28 -15.38 13.98
CA ALA A 337 -29.68 -14.40 13.10
C ALA A 337 -28.29 -14.00 13.64
N PHE A 338 -27.44 -13.43 12.78
CA PHE A 338 -26.12 -12.94 13.14
C PHE A 338 -25.96 -11.48 12.72
N VAL A 339 -25.39 -10.66 13.59
CA VAL A 339 -24.97 -9.28 13.30
C VAL A 339 -23.55 -9.10 13.81
N TYR A 340 -22.65 -8.57 12.98
CA TYR A 340 -21.30 -8.24 13.40
C TYR A 340 -21.26 -6.87 14.07
N TYR A 341 -20.45 -6.72 15.11
CA TYR A 341 -20.20 -5.46 15.82
C TYR A 341 -18.71 -5.19 15.95
N THR A 342 -18.35 -3.92 16.05
CA THR A 342 -16.97 -3.45 16.21
C THR A 342 -16.94 -2.23 17.14
N ALA A 343 -15.80 -2.00 17.79
CA ALA A 343 -15.54 -0.72 18.45
C ALA A 343 -15.32 0.35 17.37
N VAL A 344 -15.83 1.55 17.58
CA VAL A 344 -15.54 2.69 16.69
C VAL A 344 -14.19 3.25 17.10
N THR A 345 -13.22 3.30 16.18
CA THR A 345 -11.94 3.97 16.45
C THR A 345 -12.17 5.48 16.38
N ASP A 346 -12.25 6.13 17.55
CA ASP A 346 -12.67 7.54 17.69
C ASP A 346 -11.47 8.51 17.79
N PHE A 347 -10.27 7.98 18.08
CA PHE A 347 -9.00 8.72 18.21
C PHE A 347 -8.96 9.76 19.36
N SER A 348 -9.89 9.69 20.31
CA SER A 348 -9.85 10.45 21.56
C SER A 348 -9.52 9.52 22.73
N ARG A 349 -8.91 10.06 23.79
CA ARG A 349 -8.56 9.28 24.99
C ARG A 349 -9.70 9.35 26.02
N ASP A 350 -10.87 8.81 25.66
CA ASP A 350 -12.10 8.95 26.45
C ASP A 350 -12.44 7.79 27.42
N GLY A 351 -11.53 6.82 27.52
CA GLY A 351 -11.51 5.77 28.53
C GLY A 351 -12.48 4.61 28.32
N ASP A 352 -12.44 3.66 29.26
CA ASP A 352 -13.28 2.45 29.26
C ASP A 352 -14.80 2.76 29.29
N ARG A 353 -15.45 2.79 28.11
CA ARG A 353 -16.89 3.11 27.93
C ARG A 353 -17.76 1.86 27.78
N VAL A 354 -19.04 1.97 28.15
CA VAL A 354 -20.02 0.85 28.05
C VAL A 354 -21.19 1.25 27.16
N THR A 355 -21.48 0.40 26.17
CA THR A 355 -22.59 0.57 25.23
C THR A 355 -23.53 -0.63 25.32
N ASN A 356 -24.83 -0.37 25.48
CA ASN A 356 -25.85 -1.40 25.47
C ASN A 356 -26.39 -1.57 24.04
N ILE A 357 -26.53 -2.82 23.60
CA ILE A 357 -27.32 -3.16 22.42
C ILE A 357 -28.72 -3.50 22.90
N VAL A 358 -29.71 -2.74 22.41
CA VAL A 358 -31.12 -2.81 22.79
C VAL A 358 -31.93 -3.14 21.53
N VAL A 359 -32.95 -3.98 21.66
CA VAL A 359 -33.93 -4.24 20.60
C VAL A 359 -35.13 -3.31 20.81
N GLU A 360 -35.56 -2.58 19.78
CA GLU A 360 -36.80 -1.80 19.84
C GLU A 360 -38.04 -2.72 19.89
N PRO A 361 -39.19 -2.28 20.44
CA PRO A 361 -40.38 -3.12 20.57
C PRO A 361 -40.80 -3.70 19.23
N ILE A 362 -40.94 -5.03 19.17
CA ILE A 362 -41.20 -5.75 17.92
C ILE A 362 -42.59 -5.37 17.39
N VAL A 363 -42.66 -4.91 16.14
CA VAL A 363 -43.92 -4.63 15.44
C VAL A 363 -44.22 -5.80 14.51
N HIS A 364 -45.22 -6.61 14.86
CA HIS A 364 -45.61 -7.81 14.12
C HIS A 364 -47.13 -8.01 14.19
N GLU A 365 -47.70 -8.74 13.24
CA GLU A 365 -49.14 -9.02 13.21
C GLU A 365 -49.57 -10.04 14.29
N ASP A 366 -48.67 -10.97 14.63
CA ASP A 366 -48.89 -11.92 15.72
C ASP A 366 -48.87 -11.22 17.09
N PHE A 367 -49.98 -11.36 17.83
CA PHE A 367 -50.18 -10.80 19.17
C PHE A 367 -49.12 -11.24 20.19
N LEU A 368 -48.51 -12.42 20.03
CA LEU A 368 -47.47 -12.91 20.94
C LEU A 368 -46.16 -12.12 20.81
N TRP A 369 -45.82 -11.73 19.57
CA TRP A 369 -44.57 -11.05 19.25
C TRP A 369 -44.70 -9.53 19.32
N ASN A 370 -45.88 -9.00 19.06
CA ASN A 370 -46.17 -7.56 19.09
C ASN A 370 -45.84 -6.94 20.46
N SER A 371 -45.04 -5.88 20.45
CA SER A 371 -44.59 -5.13 21.63
C SER A 371 -43.73 -5.92 22.63
N TYR A 372 -43.23 -7.10 22.25
CA TYR A 372 -42.17 -7.79 23.00
C TYR A 372 -40.84 -7.02 22.88
N ILE A 373 -40.08 -6.99 23.97
CA ILE A 373 -38.77 -6.34 24.08
C ILE A 373 -37.80 -7.38 24.68
N PRO A 374 -36.86 -7.93 23.88
CA PRO A 374 -35.78 -8.78 24.37
C PRO A 374 -34.83 -8.08 25.37
N ASP A 375 -34.19 -8.87 26.24
CA ASP A 375 -33.19 -8.37 27.20
C ASP A 375 -31.99 -7.71 26.48
N SER A 376 -31.63 -6.50 26.90
CA SER A 376 -30.47 -5.76 26.36
C SER A 376 -29.14 -6.33 26.85
N ILE A 377 -28.13 -6.37 25.98
CA ILE A 377 -26.77 -6.82 26.31
C ILE A 377 -25.80 -5.64 26.44
N GLN A 378 -24.86 -5.72 27.39
CA GLN A 378 -23.83 -4.70 27.61
C GLN A 378 -22.51 -5.12 26.95
N ILE A 379 -21.96 -4.23 26.12
CA ILE A 379 -20.62 -4.35 25.54
C ILE A 379 -19.74 -3.25 26.13
N LYS A 380 -18.62 -3.64 26.74
CA LYS A 380 -17.60 -2.69 27.19
C LYS A 380 -16.54 -2.52 26.09
N VAL A 381 -16.26 -1.29 25.71
CA VAL A 381 -15.12 -0.94 24.85
C VAL A 381 -13.99 -0.44 25.74
N LYS A 382 -12.76 -0.80 25.38
CA LYS A 382 -11.54 -0.23 25.96
C LYS A 382 -10.94 0.78 25.00
N ASP A 383 -10.70 1.98 25.52
CA ASP A 383 -9.78 2.97 24.96
C ASP A 383 -8.39 2.32 24.77
N VAL A 384 -7.85 2.47 23.57
CA VAL A 384 -6.48 2.05 23.22
C VAL A 384 -5.82 3.28 22.60
N PRO A 385 -4.65 3.72 23.13
CA PRO A 385 -4.08 5.00 22.77
C PRO A 385 -3.72 5.07 21.29
N THR A 386 -3.82 6.27 20.73
CA THR A 386 -3.26 6.67 19.43
C THR A 386 -1.97 7.46 19.63
N ALA A 387 -1.10 7.49 18.62
CA ALA A 387 0.11 8.30 18.63
C ALA A 387 0.35 9.02 17.30
N TYR A 388 1.17 10.08 17.40
CA TYR A 388 1.58 10.92 16.28
C TYR A 388 3.11 10.91 16.22
N CYS A 389 3.66 10.53 15.07
CA CYS A 389 5.06 10.68 14.74
C CYS A 389 5.21 11.91 13.84
N TYR A 390 6.34 12.58 13.97
CA TYR A 390 6.63 13.80 13.23
C TYR A 390 8.03 13.77 12.62
N SER A 391 8.18 14.28 11.40
CA SER A 391 9.47 14.65 10.82
C SER A 391 9.39 16.08 10.29
N PHE A 392 9.99 17.00 11.02
CA PHE A 392 9.94 18.45 10.77
C PHE A 392 11.32 19.00 10.40
N THR A 393 11.30 19.98 9.49
CA THR A 393 12.42 20.90 9.21
C THR A 393 13.78 20.21 9.11
N ASP A 394 14.76 20.64 9.89
CA ASP A 394 16.18 20.35 9.71
C ASP A 394 16.93 19.94 10.99
N PRO A 395 17.02 18.62 11.29
CA PRO A 395 16.41 17.50 10.58
C PRO A 395 15.63 16.63 11.58
N HIS A 396 14.65 17.24 12.25
CA HIS A 396 14.10 16.70 13.50
C HIS A 396 13.10 15.59 13.25
N ILE A 397 13.17 14.56 14.09
CA ILE A 397 12.18 13.51 14.19
C ILE A 397 11.71 13.43 15.64
N ILE A 398 10.39 13.33 15.82
CA ILE A 398 9.73 13.05 17.09
C ILE A 398 9.00 11.72 16.94
N THR A 399 9.36 10.74 17.75
CA THR A 399 8.77 9.39 17.73
C THR A 399 7.34 9.38 18.26
N PHE A 400 6.61 8.29 18.01
CA PHE A 400 5.28 8.04 18.58
C PHE A 400 5.26 8.17 20.12
N ASP A 401 6.35 7.81 20.79
CA ASP A 401 6.50 7.86 22.26
C ASP A 401 7.17 9.16 22.76
N GLY A 402 7.39 10.13 21.87
CA GLY A 402 7.80 11.50 22.20
C GLY A 402 9.30 11.75 22.34
N ARG A 403 10.16 10.82 21.87
CA ARG A 403 11.61 11.01 21.80
C ARG A 403 11.96 11.93 20.63
N VAL A 404 12.70 13.01 20.91
CA VAL A 404 13.24 13.93 19.90
C VAL A 404 14.65 13.52 19.51
N TYR A 405 14.97 13.50 18.21
CA TYR A 405 16.33 13.32 17.69
C TYR A 405 16.52 13.90 16.28
N ASP A 406 17.77 13.94 15.82
CA ASP A 406 18.17 14.50 14.52
C ASP A 406 18.54 13.41 13.51
N ASN A 407 18.01 13.47 12.28
CA ASN A 407 18.50 12.64 11.16
C ASN A 407 19.25 13.47 10.09
N PHE A 408 20.52 13.80 10.35
CA PHE A 408 21.41 14.50 9.40
C PHE A 408 21.80 13.72 8.11
N LYS A 409 21.17 12.57 7.81
CA LYS A 409 21.49 11.75 6.63
C LYS A 409 20.56 12.06 5.46
N THR A 410 21.06 11.86 4.24
CA THR A 410 20.29 11.92 3.01
C THR A 410 20.04 10.51 2.45
N GLY A 411 19.11 10.41 1.50
CA GLY A 411 18.63 9.17 0.92
C GLY A 411 17.22 8.82 1.37
N THR A 412 16.80 7.59 1.11
CA THR A 412 15.47 7.05 1.39
C THR A 412 15.47 6.21 2.66
N PHE A 413 14.49 6.39 3.55
CA PHE A 413 14.38 5.71 4.85
C PHE A 413 12.98 5.14 5.07
N VAL A 414 12.87 4.05 5.84
CA VAL A 414 11.58 3.58 6.39
C VAL A 414 11.22 4.47 7.58
N LEU A 415 10.24 5.36 7.40
CA LEU A 415 9.80 6.27 8.45
C LEU A 415 8.91 5.53 9.46
N TYR A 416 7.96 4.74 8.98
CA TYR A 416 7.00 3.98 9.79
C TYR A 416 6.56 2.71 9.05
N LYS A 417 6.59 1.59 9.76
CA LYS A 417 6.12 0.27 9.31
C LYS A 417 5.23 -0.32 10.39
N SER A 418 4.09 -0.88 10.00
CA SER A 418 3.26 -1.70 10.88
C SER A 418 3.69 -3.17 10.84
N MET A 419 3.57 -3.84 11.98
CA MET A 419 3.67 -5.30 12.12
C MET A 419 2.29 -5.97 12.29
N SER A 420 1.21 -5.18 12.42
CA SER A 420 -0.18 -5.67 12.58
C SER A 420 -0.92 -5.86 11.25
N ARG A 421 -0.57 -5.04 10.25
CA ARG A 421 -1.25 -4.88 8.96
C ARG A 421 -0.24 -4.51 7.87
N ASP A 422 -0.63 -4.67 6.61
CA ASP A 422 0.21 -4.32 5.45
C ASP A 422 0.25 -2.80 5.23
N PHE A 423 1.00 -2.10 6.08
CA PHE A 423 1.21 -0.65 6.04
C PHE A 423 2.67 -0.25 6.23
N GLU A 424 3.20 0.54 5.29
CA GLU A 424 4.58 1.00 5.31
C GLU A 424 4.73 2.36 4.63
N VAL A 425 5.59 3.21 5.19
CA VAL A 425 5.86 4.58 4.76
C VAL A 425 7.35 4.78 4.60
N HIS A 426 7.78 5.10 3.38
CA HIS A 426 9.15 5.55 3.10
C HIS A 426 9.19 7.07 2.95
N VAL A 427 10.28 7.69 3.39
CA VAL A 427 10.56 9.12 3.22
C VAL A 427 11.87 9.31 2.45
N ARG A 428 11.90 10.26 1.51
CA ARG A 428 13.12 10.72 0.83
C ARG A 428 13.62 12.01 1.49
N GLN A 429 14.90 12.02 1.88
CA GLN A 429 15.56 13.16 2.48
C GLN A 429 16.73 13.63 1.62
N TRP A 430 16.73 14.91 1.24
CA TRP A 430 17.75 15.54 0.37
C TRP A 430 18.60 16.57 1.12
N ASP A 431 19.78 16.92 0.60
CA ASP A 431 20.62 17.99 1.15
C ASP A 431 20.03 19.36 0.79
N CYS A 432 19.21 19.88 1.71
CA CYS A 432 18.66 21.23 1.75
C CYS A 432 19.61 22.21 2.50
N GLY A 433 20.92 21.96 2.40
CA GLY A 433 21.98 22.62 3.14
C GLY A 433 22.01 24.15 3.05
N SER A 434 22.67 24.75 4.02
CA SER A 434 22.96 26.20 4.01
C SER A 434 24.26 26.50 3.26
N LEU A 435 24.63 27.77 3.19
CA LEU A 435 25.94 28.19 2.65
C LEU A 435 27.14 27.59 3.43
N HIS A 436 26.90 27.01 4.61
CA HIS A 436 27.92 26.68 5.60
C HIS A 436 27.80 25.27 6.24
N TYR A 437 26.60 24.70 6.31
CA TYR A 437 26.32 23.43 6.98
C TYR A 437 25.54 22.46 6.07
N PRO A 438 25.93 21.17 5.96
CA PRO A 438 25.18 20.15 5.24
C PRO A 438 23.98 19.69 6.08
N VAL A 439 22.79 19.65 5.49
CA VAL A 439 21.54 19.51 6.25
C VAL A 439 20.48 18.79 5.41
N SER A 440 19.84 17.78 6.00
CA SER A 440 18.74 17.02 5.40
C SER A 440 17.37 17.67 5.65
N CYS A 441 16.48 17.59 4.65
CA CYS A 441 15.05 17.89 4.76
C CYS A 441 14.26 16.83 3.99
N ASN A 442 13.00 16.57 4.36
CA ASN A 442 12.13 15.70 3.56
C ASN A 442 11.75 16.37 2.22
N CYS A 443 11.88 15.65 1.12
CA CYS A 443 11.45 16.09 -0.21
C CYS A 443 10.33 15.22 -0.80
N GLY A 444 9.98 14.09 -0.18
CA GLY A 444 8.88 13.25 -0.64
C GLY A 444 8.58 12.10 0.31
N PHE A 445 7.39 11.52 0.21
CA PHE A 445 7.04 10.26 0.85
C PHE A 445 6.30 9.32 -0.12
N VAL A 446 6.38 8.02 0.16
CA VAL A 446 5.50 7.02 -0.46
C VAL A 446 4.95 6.13 0.65
N ALA A 447 3.66 5.87 0.59
CA ALA A 447 2.94 5.09 1.59
C ALA A 447 2.07 4.04 0.90
N LYS A 448 1.99 2.86 1.52
CA LYS A 448 1.18 1.74 1.06
C LYS A 448 0.23 1.29 2.18
N GLU A 449 -1.02 1.04 1.83
CA GLU A 449 -1.98 0.29 2.64
C GLU A 449 -2.64 -0.78 1.76
N GLU A 450 -2.42 -2.07 2.06
CA GLU A 450 -2.99 -3.19 1.30
C GLU A 450 -2.68 -3.10 -0.22
N SER A 451 -3.65 -2.67 -1.03
CA SER A 451 -3.60 -2.49 -2.49
C SER A 451 -3.48 -1.03 -2.95
N ASP A 452 -3.66 -0.06 -2.03
CA ASP A 452 -3.55 1.37 -2.29
C ASP A 452 -2.10 1.86 -2.05
N ILE A 453 -1.47 2.43 -3.07
CA ILE A 453 -0.15 3.10 -2.98
C ILE A 453 -0.33 4.58 -3.31
N VAL A 454 0.19 5.44 -2.43
CA VAL A 454 0.19 6.90 -2.59
C VAL A 454 1.63 7.39 -2.58
N THR A 455 2.04 8.08 -3.65
CA THR A 455 3.36 8.68 -3.81
C THR A 455 3.23 10.19 -3.92
N PHE A 456 3.97 10.91 -3.08
CA PHE A 456 4.04 12.38 -3.07
C PHE A 456 5.51 12.81 -3.13
N ASP A 457 5.97 13.27 -4.29
CA ASP A 457 7.39 13.49 -4.57
C ASP A 457 7.66 14.93 -5.04
N MET A 458 8.60 15.62 -4.38
CA MET A 458 9.14 16.94 -4.74
C MET A 458 10.66 16.88 -4.96
N CYS A 459 11.28 15.70 -4.94
CA CYS A 459 12.73 15.50 -4.97
C CYS A 459 13.36 15.70 -6.37
N SER A 460 12.57 16.06 -7.38
CA SER A 460 12.90 16.00 -8.81
C SER A 460 13.40 17.31 -9.44
N GLY A 461 13.59 18.36 -8.64
CA GLY A 461 14.10 19.66 -9.06
C GLY A 461 15.27 20.14 -8.19
N GLN A 462 15.76 21.34 -8.45
CA GLN A 462 16.63 22.04 -7.49
C GLN A 462 15.80 22.57 -6.31
N LEU A 463 16.47 22.97 -5.23
CA LEU A 463 15.82 23.69 -4.13
C LEU A 463 15.11 24.94 -4.70
N HIS A 464 13.83 25.13 -4.34
CA HIS A 464 12.94 26.15 -4.90
C HIS A 464 12.55 25.99 -6.38
N GLU A 465 12.69 24.81 -7.00
CA GLU A 465 12.32 24.58 -8.42
C GLU A 465 11.34 23.42 -8.67
N SER A 466 11.12 22.50 -7.73
CA SER A 466 10.17 21.38 -7.89
C SER A 466 8.76 21.72 -7.42
N GLN A 467 7.77 21.45 -8.29
CA GLN A 467 6.37 21.34 -7.89
C GLN A 467 6.11 19.95 -7.28
N PRO A 468 5.23 19.82 -6.27
CA PRO A 468 4.86 18.51 -5.73
C PRO A 468 4.08 17.69 -6.74
N TYR A 469 4.52 16.45 -6.98
CA TYR A 469 3.81 15.47 -7.77
C TYR A 469 3.11 14.47 -6.85
N LEU A 470 1.77 14.51 -6.81
CA LEU A 470 0.94 13.51 -6.13
C LEU A 470 0.40 12.50 -7.13
N SER A 471 0.58 11.21 -6.84
CA SER A 471 -0.06 10.13 -7.59
C SER A 471 -0.59 9.04 -6.66
N VAL A 472 -1.83 8.62 -6.91
CA VAL A 472 -2.44 7.43 -6.32
C VAL A 472 -2.42 6.34 -7.37
N LYS A 473 -1.95 5.14 -7.01
CA LYS A 473 -2.12 3.92 -7.80
C LYS A 473 -2.72 2.85 -6.89
N SER A 474 -3.94 2.45 -7.20
CA SER A 474 -4.64 1.34 -6.54
C SER A 474 -4.67 0.13 -7.46
N GLN A 475 -4.60 -1.07 -6.89
CA GLN A 475 -4.80 -2.31 -7.64
C GLN A 475 -6.29 -2.74 -7.67
N ASP A 476 -7.16 -2.06 -6.90
CA ASP A 476 -8.60 -2.32 -6.83
C ASP A 476 -9.44 -1.27 -7.58
N VAL A 477 -10.66 -1.66 -7.95
CA VAL A 477 -11.60 -0.84 -8.76
C VAL A 477 -12.10 0.41 -8.00
N THR A 478 -11.99 0.41 -6.67
CA THR A 478 -12.34 1.52 -5.79
C THR A 478 -11.27 1.70 -4.71
N SER A 479 -10.36 2.66 -4.91
CA SER A 479 -9.39 3.09 -3.90
C SER A 479 -10.11 3.58 -2.63
N ASN A 480 -9.59 3.23 -1.46
CA ASN A 480 -10.17 3.61 -0.17
C ASN A 480 -9.57 4.89 0.43
N VAL A 481 -8.54 5.43 -0.22
CA VAL A 481 -7.85 6.67 0.15
C VAL A 481 -8.76 7.89 -0.03
N LYS A 482 -8.70 8.85 0.90
CA LYS A 482 -9.22 10.21 0.72
C LYS A 482 -8.05 11.19 0.76
N ILE A 483 -7.97 12.09 -0.21
CA ILE A 483 -7.01 13.20 -0.25
C ILE A 483 -7.76 14.51 0.01
N SER A 484 -7.21 15.32 0.89
CA SER A 484 -7.75 16.64 1.19
C SER A 484 -6.67 17.71 1.30
N GLU A 485 -7.00 18.91 0.86
CA GLU A 485 -6.12 20.08 0.89
C GLU A 485 -6.66 21.18 1.81
N SER A 486 -5.76 21.80 2.56
CA SER A 486 -5.98 22.91 3.46
C SER A 486 -5.06 24.07 3.10
N TYR A 487 -5.49 25.30 3.42
CA TYR A 487 -4.69 26.52 3.23
C TYR A 487 -4.14 26.72 1.81
N LEU A 488 -4.99 26.54 0.79
CA LEU A 488 -4.63 26.67 -0.63
C LEU A 488 -3.49 25.72 -1.05
N GLY A 489 -3.64 24.43 -0.72
CA GLY A 489 -2.68 23.36 -1.06
C GLY A 489 -1.43 23.30 -0.17
N ARG A 490 -1.22 24.25 0.76
CA ARG A 490 -0.03 24.23 1.64
C ARG A 490 -0.02 23.05 2.62
N LYS A 491 -1.19 22.54 3.03
CA LYS A 491 -1.30 21.39 3.93
C LYS A 491 -2.14 20.32 3.24
N VAL A 492 -1.52 19.18 2.91
CA VAL A 492 -2.18 18.06 2.21
C VAL A 492 -2.31 16.89 3.17
N THR A 493 -3.54 16.45 3.48
CA THR A 493 -3.80 15.27 4.33
C THR A 493 -4.26 14.09 3.46
N ILE A 494 -3.55 12.97 3.57
CA ILE A 494 -3.86 11.68 2.94
C ILE A 494 -4.39 10.75 4.03
N TRP A 495 -5.66 10.39 3.94
CA TRP A 495 -6.38 9.54 4.90
C TRP A 495 -6.54 8.11 4.36
N PHE A 496 -6.22 7.11 5.18
CA PHE A 496 -6.26 5.69 4.83
C PHE A 496 -7.45 4.94 5.47
N SER A 497 -7.76 3.72 5.00
CA SER A 497 -8.93 2.95 5.44
C SER A 497 -8.86 2.52 6.91
N SER A 498 -7.64 2.28 7.42
CA SER A 498 -7.33 2.02 8.84
C SER A 498 -7.55 3.21 9.77
N GLY A 499 -7.80 4.41 9.23
CA GLY A 499 -7.79 5.65 10.00
C GLY A 499 -6.40 6.20 10.33
N ALA A 500 -5.33 5.55 9.83
CA ALA A 500 -4.03 6.20 9.70
C ALA A 500 -4.13 7.43 8.77
N PHE A 501 -3.28 8.43 8.99
CA PHE A 501 -3.11 9.52 8.03
C PHE A 501 -1.66 9.97 7.93
N ILE A 502 -1.32 10.53 6.78
CA ILE A 502 -0.06 11.24 6.53
C ILE A 502 -0.44 12.64 6.05
N ARG A 503 0.06 13.66 6.75
CA ARG A 503 -0.14 15.06 6.40
C ARG A 503 1.20 15.67 6.05
N ALA A 504 1.27 16.24 4.84
CA ALA A 504 2.42 17.00 4.37
C ALA A 504 2.15 18.50 4.50
N ASP A 505 2.95 19.15 5.35
CA ASP A 505 3.01 20.60 5.53
C ASP A 505 4.10 21.14 4.59
N LEU A 506 3.69 21.77 3.49
CA LEU A 506 4.57 22.23 2.41
C LEU A 506 5.28 23.55 2.73
N SER A 507 6.50 23.66 2.22
CA SER A 507 7.37 24.82 2.31
C SER A 507 8.26 24.96 1.06
N GLU A 508 8.84 26.15 0.87
CA GLU A 508 9.76 26.45 -0.24
C GLU A 508 11.05 25.58 -0.22
N TRP A 509 11.36 24.89 0.88
CA TRP A 509 12.55 24.05 1.08
C TRP A 509 12.28 22.53 1.06
N GLY A 510 11.03 22.10 0.94
CA GLY A 510 10.60 20.70 1.07
C GLY A 510 9.29 20.59 1.85
N MET A 511 9.10 19.47 2.56
CA MET A 511 7.91 19.19 3.34
C MET A 511 8.22 18.82 4.80
N SER A 512 7.28 19.11 5.70
CA SER A 512 7.21 18.47 7.02
C SER A 512 6.13 17.40 7.02
N LEU A 513 6.38 16.30 7.73
CA LEU A 513 5.47 15.15 7.78
C LEU A 513 4.90 14.97 9.18
N THR A 514 3.58 14.91 9.26
CA THR A 514 2.84 14.47 10.45
C THR A 514 2.14 13.16 10.14
N ILE A 515 2.37 12.12 10.94
CA ILE A 515 1.86 10.76 10.73
C ILE A 515 1.08 10.34 11.97
N ARG A 516 -0.18 9.92 11.81
CA ARG A 516 -0.98 9.31 12.88
C ARG A 516 -1.01 7.81 12.76
N ALA A 517 -0.55 7.10 13.79
CA ALA A 517 -0.75 5.66 13.93
C ALA A 517 -2.12 5.37 14.59
N PRO A 518 -2.94 4.46 14.03
CA PRO A 518 -4.17 4.00 14.66
C PRO A 518 -3.86 3.06 15.83
N SER A 519 -4.80 2.92 16.76
CA SER A 519 -4.65 2.16 18.00
C SER A 519 -4.32 0.67 17.81
N LEU A 520 -4.70 0.09 16.67
CA LEU A 520 -4.32 -1.27 16.24
C LEU A 520 -2.80 -1.47 16.14
N ASP A 521 -2.02 -0.41 15.87
CA ASP A 521 -0.57 -0.49 15.74
C ASP A 521 0.18 -0.30 17.07
N TYR A 522 -0.53 -0.14 18.19
CA TYR A 522 0.09 -0.04 19.52
C TYR A 522 0.97 -1.27 19.83
N GLN A 523 2.21 -1.04 20.25
CA GLN A 523 3.28 -2.03 20.44
C GLN A 523 3.67 -2.83 19.18
N ASN A 524 3.25 -2.38 17.99
CA ASN A 524 3.42 -3.07 16.72
C ASN A 524 3.97 -2.16 15.61
N THR A 525 4.69 -1.09 15.95
CA THR A 525 5.40 -0.23 14.98
C THR A 525 6.90 -0.51 14.95
N LEU A 526 7.50 -0.27 13.78
CA LEU A 526 8.95 -0.20 13.58
C LEU A 526 9.29 0.99 12.65
N GLY A 527 10.57 1.36 12.59
CA GLY A 527 11.08 2.44 11.73
C GLY A 527 11.59 3.65 12.51
N LEU A 528 11.93 4.73 11.79
CA LEU A 528 12.40 5.99 12.40
C LEU A 528 11.40 6.62 13.40
N CYS A 529 10.11 6.30 13.28
CA CYS A 529 9.06 6.75 14.19
C CYS A 529 8.99 6.04 15.55
N GLY A 530 9.80 5.00 15.81
CA GLY A 530 9.86 4.34 17.12
C GLY A 530 8.96 3.09 17.27
N THR A 531 8.73 2.68 18.51
CA THR A 531 8.07 1.39 18.86
C THR A 531 6.60 1.49 19.29
N PHE A 532 6.13 2.69 19.66
CA PHE A 532 4.75 2.98 20.05
C PHE A 532 4.26 2.12 21.22
N ASP A 533 4.98 2.13 22.33
CA ASP A 533 4.65 1.39 23.56
C ASP A 533 4.60 2.26 24.84
N ASN A 534 4.57 3.58 24.68
CA ASN A 534 4.73 4.64 25.69
C ASN A 534 6.11 4.69 26.37
N ASN A 535 7.16 4.15 25.74
CA ASN A 535 8.52 4.12 26.31
C ASN A 535 9.57 4.76 25.37
N PRO A 536 9.84 6.07 25.46
CA PRO A 536 10.83 6.71 24.58
C PRO A 536 12.26 6.18 24.71
N GLU A 537 12.56 5.25 25.63
CA GLU A 537 13.88 4.66 25.79
C GLU A 537 14.18 3.45 24.88
N ASN A 538 13.21 2.73 24.31
CA ASN A 538 13.45 1.62 23.36
C ASN A 538 13.24 1.99 21.88
N ASP A 539 12.68 3.16 21.59
CA ASP A 539 12.53 3.76 20.25
C ASP A 539 13.72 3.57 19.31
N PHE A 540 14.97 3.60 19.81
CA PHE A 540 16.15 3.28 19.01
C PHE A 540 16.32 1.75 18.92
N HIS A 541 15.70 1.14 17.91
CA HIS A 541 15.58 -0.30 17.71
C HIS A 541 16.04 -0.74 16.30
N ASN A 542 16.46 -2.01 16.17
CA ASN A 542 16.80 -2.60 14.86
C ASN A 542 15.58 -3.22 14.15
N LYS A 543 15.77 -3.73 12.92
CA LYS A 543 14.69 -4.36 12.11
C LYS A 543 13.92 -5.51 12.77
N ASN A 544 14.38 -6.05 13.90
CA ASN A 544 13.71 -7.10 14.67
C ASN A 544 13.03 -6.55 15.95
N GLY A 545 12.90 -5.23 16.12
CA GLY A 545 12.35 -4.59 17.32
C GLY A 545 13.27 -4.62 18.55
N ILE A 546 14.56 -4.97 18.38
CA ILE A 546 15.51 -5.08 19.50
C ILE A 546 16.21 -3.73 19.72
N LYS A 547 16.12 -3.20 20.95
CA LYS A 547 16.77 -1.95 21.39
C LYS A 547 18.29 -1.97 21.11
N ILE A 548 18.80 -0.83 20.64
CA ILE A 548 20.23 -0.57 20.38
C ILE A 548 20.87 0.02 21.65
N ASP A 549 21.88 -0.67 22.17
CA ASP A 549 22.39 -0.47 23.53
C ASP A 549 23.30 0.78 23.69
N LEU A 550 23.20 1.46 24.84
CA LEU A 550 23.68 2.84 25.04
C LEU A 550 25.22 3.01 24.95
N THR A 551 25.73 3.37 23.77
CA THR A 551 27.13 3.78 23.56
C THR A 551 27.24 5.05 22.70
N PHE A 552 28.47 5.53 22.46
CA PHE A 552 28.75 6.94 22.14
C PHE A 552 28.34 7.44 20.74
N ASN A 553 27.67 6.64 19.90
CA ASN A 553 27.17 7.10 18.59
C ASN A 553 25.88 6.36 18.11
N ASN A 554 24.94 6.13 19.04
CA ASN A 554 23.75 5.31 18.78
C ASN A 554 22.78 5.85 17.71
N CYS A 555 22.60 7.17 17.62
CA CYS A 555 21.60 7.75 16.71
C CYS A 555 21.91 7.41 15.24
N VAL A 556 23.18 7.55 14.84
CA VAL A 556 23.64 7.23 13.48
C VAL A 556 23.49 5.74 13.17
N ALA A 557 23.70 4.85 14.15
CA ALA A 557 23.49 3.42 13.98
C ALA A 557 22.01 3.07 13.76
N PHE A 558 21.10 3.69 14.52
CA PHE A 558 19.65 3.54 14.36
C PHE A 558 19.16 4.05 12.99
N ILE A 559 19.59 5.25 12.59
CA ILE A 559 19.28 5.86 11.29
C ILE A 559 19.75 4.97 10.13
N ASN A 560 21.00 4.52 10.18
CA ASN A 560 21.58 3.70 9.11
C ASN A 560 20.90 2.33 8.99
N GLU A 561 20.39 1.77 10.09
CA GLU A 561 19.61 0.52 10.06
C GLU A 561 18.29 0.69 9.29
N TRP A 562 17.67 1.88 9.31
CA TRP A 562 16.41 2.17 8.63
C TRP A 562 16.56 2.82 7.23
N ARG A 563 17.79 3.01 6.74
CA ARG A 563 18.07 3.45 5.35
C ARG A 563 17.78 2.32 4.35
N ILE A 564 17.16 2.68 3.24
CA ILE A 564 16.81 1.78 2.13
C ILE A 564 17.93 1.79 1.09
N LEU A 565 18.12 0.66 0.39
CA LEU A 565 19.09 0.57 -0.71
C LEU A 565 18.47 1.06 -2.03
N PRO A 566 19.25 1.66 -2.95
CA PRO A 566 18.75 2.12 -4.25
C PRO A 566 17.93 1.07 -5.00
N GLY A 567 16.81 1.49 -5.60
CA GLY A 567 15.94 0.61 -6.39
C GLY A 567 15.06 -0.34 -5.56
N LYS A 568 15.17 -0.32 -4.22
CA LYS A 568 14.31 -1.11 -3.32
C LYS A 568 13.19 -0.31 -2.68
N SER A 569 13.05 0.99 -2.97
CA SER A 569 11.95 1.78 -2.44
C SER A 569 10.67 1.56 -3.24
N MET A 570 9.51 1.78 -2.61
CA MET A 570 8.23 1.86 -3.30
C MET A 570 8.12 3.06 -4.25
N PHE A 571 9.07 4.01 -4.19
CA PHE A 571 9.27 5.02 -5.24
C PHE A 571 9.83 4.43 -6.55
N ASP A 572 10.56 3.32 -6.47
CA ASP A 572 11.37 2.79 -7.59
C ASP A 572 10.79 1.50 -8.16
N THR A 573 10.25 0.62 -7.30
CA THR A 573 9.65 -0.66 -7.67
C THR A 573 8.35 -0.88 -6.89
N MET A 574 7.24 -1.09 -7.59
CA MET A 574 5.93 -1.33 -6.96
C MET A 574 5.76 -2.80 -6.56
N PRO A 575 5.40 -3.11 -5.30
CA PRO A 575 5.08 -4.48 -4.88
C PRO A 575 3.71 -4.92 -5.42
N ILE A 576 3.60 -6.21 -5.78
CA ILE A 576 2.33 -6.84 -6.14
C ILE A 576 1.64 -7.29 -4.86
N SER A 577 0.45 -6.76 -4.57
CA SER A 577 -0.37 -7.18 -3.43
C SER A 577 -1.32 -8.31 -3.83
N PRO A 578 -1.70 -9.23 -2.92
CA PRO A 578 -2.93 -9.99 -3.08
C PRO A 578 -4.14 -9.06 -2.92
N PRO A 579 -5.27 -9.29 -3.62
CA PRO A 579 -6.49 -8.51 -3.42
C PRO A 579 -7.02 -8.70 -2.00
N SER A 580 -7.38 -7.61 -1.32
CA SER A 580 -7.93 -7.69 0.04
C SER A 580 -9.43 -8.06 0.01
N PRO A 581 -9.95 -8.73 1.05
CA PRO A 581 -11.39 -8.99 1.15
C PRO A 581 -12.15 -7.68 1.38
N GLY A 582 -13.23 -7.47 0.63
CA GLY A 582 -14.08 -6.28 0.77
C GLY A 582 -14.61 -6.13 2.20
N LYS A 583 -14.24 -5.01 2.85
CA LYS A 583 -14.63 -4.67 4.22
C LYS A 583 -16.13 -4.38 4.32
N LEU A 584 -16.74 -4.74 5.45
CA LEU A 584 -18.17 -4.54 5.70
C LEU A 584 -18.50 -3.07 6.00
N SER A 585 -19.69 -2.64 5.58
CA SER A 585 -20.28 -1.34 5.91
C SER A 585 -20.82 -1.34 7.34
N TYR A 586 -20.51 -0.34 8.16
CA TYR A 586 -21.04 -0.22 9.52
C TYR A 586 -22.08 0.89 9.67
N CYS A 587 -22.97 0.69 10.63
CA CYS A 587 -24.15 1.51 10.90
C CYS A 587 -24.12 2.04 12.34
N SER A 588 -24.57 3.29 12.52
CA SER A 588 -24.57 3.99 13.82
C SER A 588 -25.65 3.51 14.79
N CYS A 589 -26.81 3.10 14.27
CA CYS A 589 -27.98 2.58 15.01
C CYS A 589 -28.44 3.42 16.22
N SER A 590 -28.18 4.73 16.20
CA SER A 590 -28.64 5.71 17.19
C SER A 590 -29.81 6.54 16.63
N LEU A 591 -30.55 7.20 17.53
CA LEU A 591 -31.91 7.73 17.32
C LEU A 591 -32.18 8.54 16.04
N ASN A 592 -33.34 8.29 15.44
CA ASN A 592 -34.05 9.28 14.61
C ASN A 592 -34.42 10.51 15.45
N THR A 593 -33.96 11.70 15.06
CA THR A 593 -34.49 12.98 15.57
C THR A 593 -34.67 14.01 14.46
N ASN A 594 -35.93 14.41 14.24
CA ASN A 594 -36.23 15.70 13.63
C ASN A 594 -35.88 16.81 14.64
N SER A 595 -34.74 17.49 14.43
CA SER A 595 -34.37 18.71 15.15
C SER A 595 -33.80 19.71 14.15
N LEU A 596 -34.27 20.96 14.20
CA LEU A 596 -34.00 21.98 13.18
C LEU A 596 -32.61 22.63 13.34
N TYR A 597 -32.19 23.29 12.25
CA TYR A 597 -31.02 24.18 12.08
C TYR A 597 -29.68 23.46 11.79
N PRO A 598 -28.85 24.02 10.87
CA PRO A 598 -29.22 24.07 9.45
C PRO A 598 -28.10 23.60 8.52
N PHE A 599 -28.44 22.77 7.53
CA PHE A 599 -27.59 22.47 6.37
C PHE A 599 -28.40 22.63 5.07
N ASP A 600 -28.07 23.66 4.29
CA ASP A 600 -28.32 23.80 2.85
C ASP A 600 -26.94 23.81 2.17
N HIS A 601 -26.70 23.34 0.94
CA HIS A 601 -27.59 22.79 -0.09
C HIS A 601 -27.18 21.32 -0.39
N LEU A 602 -28.07 20.36 -0.66
CA LEU A 602 -29.19 20.28 -1.64
C LEU A 602 -28.68 19.91 -3.05
N ASP A 603 -28.73 18.61 -3.35
CA ASP A 603 -28.87 18.08 -4.71
C ASP A 603 -29.98 17.02 -4.71
N SER A 604 -30.71 16.82 -5.82
CA SER A 604 -32.07 16.25 -5.78
C SER A 604 -32.32 15.10 -6.76
N VAL A 605 -32.56 13.89 -6.22
CA VAL A 605 -33.07 12.72 -6.96
C VAL A 605 -34.24 12.07 -6.20
N SER A 606 -35.07 11.31 -6.92
CA SER A 606 -36.46 10.91 -6.60
C SER A 606 -36.71 10.16 -5.28
N GLN A 607 -37.83 10.50 -4.63
CA GLN A 607 -38.44 9.74 -3.54
C GLN A 607 -39.04 8.40 -4.02
N GLN A 608 -38.25 7.33 -4.17
CA GLN A 608 -38.86 6.00 -4.35
C GLN A 608 -38.02 4.77 -3.93
N GLU A 609 -37.32 4.81 -2.79
CA GLU A 609 -36.95 3.58 -2.07
C GLU A 609 -36.79 3.84 -0.57
N ILE A 610 -37.39 2.98 0.27
CA ILE A 610 -37.25 3.00 1.75
C ILE A 610 -36.68 1.64 2.16
N ILE A 611 -35.39 1.45 1.88
CA ILE A 611 -34.64 0.22 2.15
C ILE A 611 -33.27 0.62 2.72
N SER A 612 -32.70 -0.21 3.61
CA SER A 612 -31.32 -0.13 4.16
C SER A 612 -30.86 1.24 4.65
N GLY A 613 -31.31 1.63 5.85
CA GLY A 613 -30.87 2.86 6.55
C GLY A 613 -29.47 2.81 7.16
N CYS A 614 -28.46 2.41 6.40
CA CYS A 614 -27.04 2.52 6.78
C CYS A 614 -26.32 3.46 5.80
N LYS A 615 -25.70 4.51 6.33
CA LYS A 615 -24.62 5.23 5.61
C LYS A 615 -23.31 4.55 6.00
N ASP A 616 -22.42 4.34 5.03
CA ASP A 616 -21.12 3.69 5.26
C ASP A 616 -20.26 4.44 6.29
N LEU A 617 -20.31 3.99 7.55
CA LEU A 617 -19.24 4.29 8.49
C LEU A 617 -18.07 3.36 8.19
N LYS A 618 -16.96 3.94 7.71
CA LYS A 618 -15.64 3.33 7.91
C LYS A 618 -15.42 3.17 9.42
N HIS A 619 -14.76 2.09 9.86
CA HIS A 619 -14.56 1.75 11.28
C HIS A 619 -13.90 2.89 12.09
N ALA A 620 -13.06 3.67 11.41
CA ALA A 620 -12.39 4.86 11.92
C ALA A 620 -13.22 6.13 11.68
N LYS A 621 -13.47 6.91 12.74
CA LYS A 621 -14.12 8.22 12.64
C LYS A 621 -13.09 9.33 12.44
N PHE A 622 -13.04 9.89 11.24
CA PHE A 622 -12.21 11.07 10.95
C PHE A 622 -12.75 12.30 11.65
N SER A 623 -11.96 12.85 12.59
CA SER A 623 -12.22 14.13 13.26
C SER A 623 -11.04 15.05 12.99
N PHE A 624 -11.32 16.25 12.47
CA PHE A 624 -10.35 17.30 12.14
C PHE A 624 -10.96 18.67 12.46
N LEU A 625 -10.10 19.64 12.77
CA LEU A 625 -10.45 21.01 13.16
C LEU A 625 -9.94 22.04 12.14
N ILE A 626 -8.84 21.72 11.44
CA ILE A 626 -8.35 22.48 10.29
C ILE A 626 -9.27 22.21 9.08
N PRO A 627 -9.73 23.23 8.33
CA PRO A 627 -10.67 23.06 7.21
C PRO A 627 -10.03 22.33 6.04
N GLU A 628 -10.66 21.23 5.61
CA GLU A 628 -10.21 20.36 4.52
C GLU A 628 -11.15 20.45 3.32
N LEU A 629 -10.62 20.76 2.13
CA LEU A 629 -11.28 20.57 0.85
C LEU A 629 -10.98 19.16 0.34
N ASP A 630 -12.02 18.39 -0.03
CA ASP A 630 -11.82 17.06 -0.62
C ASP A 630 -11.48 17.17 -2.10
N VAL A 631 -10.26 16.74 -2.45
CA VAL A 631 -9.70 16.79 -3.81
C VAL A 631 -9.47 15.39 -4.39
N THR A 632 -9.93 14.35 -3.69
CA THR A 632 -9.72 12.92 -4.06
C THR A 632 -10.08 12.63 -5.51
N SER A 633 -11.14 13.26 -6.02
CA SER A 633 -11.62 13.06 -7.39
C SER A 633 -10.68 13.59 -8.49
N GLU A 634 -9.80 14.53 -8.18
CA GLU A 634 -8.86 15.13 -9.14
C GLU A 634 -7.66 14.19 -9.40
N TYR A 635 -7.23 13.46 -8.37
CA TYR A 635 -6.04 12.58 -8.43
C TYR A 635 -6.36 11.12 -8.82
N ILE A 636 -7.59 10.64 -8.64
CA ILE A 636 -7.96 9.22 -8.84
C ILE A 636 -8.63 8.95 -10.21
N ASN A 637 -9.28 9.92 -10.86
CA ASN A 637 -10.07 9.69 -12.09
C ASN A 637 -9.26 9.60 -13.41
N SER A 638 -7.93 9.60 -13.35
CA SER A 638 -7.06 9.67 -14.54
C SER A 638 -7.12 8.43 -15.45
N GLU A 639 -7.36 7.22 -14.90
CA GLU A 639 -7.47 6.00 -15.72
C GLU A 639 -8.86 5.80 -16.36
N ALA A 640 -9.94 6.24 -15.68
CA ALA A 640 -11.31 6.13 -16.17
C ALA A 640 -11.50 6.91 -17.49
N LEU A 641 -10.87 8.08 -17.58
CA LEU A 641 -10.83 8.93 -18.77
C LEU A 641 -10.12 8.30 -19.98
N ILE A 642 -9.27 7.28 -19.77
CA ILE A 642 -8.52 6.61 -20.84
C ILE A 642 -9.25 5.35 -21.34
N ARG A 643 -9.98 4.64 -20.46
CA ARG A 643 -10.79 3.46 -20.86
C ARG A 643 -12.20 3.81 -21.34
N GLY A 644 -12.78 4.94 -20.92
CA GLY A 644 -14.14 5.35 -21.28
C GLY A 644 -14.35 5.90 -22.69
N ILE A 645 -13.31 5.97 -23.54
CA ILE A 645 -13.39 6.62 -24.87
C ILE A 645 -13.78 5.64 -26.02
N ASN A 646 -13.66 4.32 -25.80
CA ASN A 646 -13.69 3.34 -26.90
C ASN A 646 -15.03 2.62 -27.16
N GLU A 647 -16.10 2.86 -26.41
CA GLU A 647 -17.43 2.33 -26.73
C GLU A 647 -18.55 3.30 -26.31
N TYR A 648 -19.62 3.39 -27.11
CA TYR A 648 -20.69 4.40 -27.05
C TYR A 648 -20.20 5.87 -27.24
N THR A 649 -20.09 6.37 -28.48
CA THR A 649 -21.29 6.59 -29.30
C THR A 649 -20.99 6.76 -30.80
N SER A 650 -21.70 6.00 -31.64
CA SER A 650 -21.96 6.36 -33.04
C SER A 650 -23.43 6.08 -33.37
N GLY A 651 -24.28 7.11 -33.35
CA GLY A 651 -25.71 6.98 -33.65
C GLY A 651 -26.53 8.21 -33.29
N GLU A 652 -27.14 8.82 -34.32
CA GLU A 652 -28.33 9.68 -34.23
C GLU A 652 -28.28 10.96 -33.36
N GLU A 653 -27.54 11.99 -33.82
CA GLU A 653 -28.00 13.37 -33.59
C GLU A 653 -29.07 13.77 -34.63
N ASN A 654 -30.14 14.45 -34.20
CA ASN A 654 -30.61 15.78 -34.66
C ASN A 654 -32.15 15.92 -34.75
N ASN A 655 -32.74 16.87 -34.00
CA ASN A 655 -33.56 17.98 -34.55
C ASN A 655 -34.22 18.92 -33.51
N LEU A 656 -33.62 20.11 -33.37
CA LEU A 656 -34.22 21.45 -33.56
C LEU A 656 -35.33 21.98 -32.61
N ASN A 657 -35.00 23.14 -32.01
CA ASN A 657 -35.89 24.26 -31.64
C ASN A 657 -36.82 24.09 -30.41
N PHE A 658 -37.17 25.12 -29.63
CA PHE A 658 -36.76 26.54 -29.63
C PHE A 658 -36.70 27.10 -28.20
N LEU A 659 -35.68 27.89 -27.86
CA LEU A 659 -35.47 28.60 -26.58
C LEU A 659 -35.23 27.80 -25.26
N PRO A 660 -35.04 26.45 -25.19
CA PRO A 660 -34.43 25.43 -26.05
C PRO A 660 -33.50 25.78 -27.24
N GLN A 661 -33.19 24.76 -28.04
CA GLN A 661 -32.27 24.65 -29.20
C GLN A 661 -32.52 25.67 -30.36
N GLU A 662 -31.75 25.83 -31.45
CA GLU A 662 -30.50 25.23 -32.03
C GLU A 662 -29.89 26.29 -33.03
N LYS A 663 -28.89 26.11 -33.94
CA LYS A 663 -28.09 24.98 -34.49
C LYS A 663 -26.70 25.49 -34.95
N LYS A 664 -25.83 24.60 -35.44
CA LYS A 664 -24.53 24.89 -36.10
C LYS A 664 -24.58 24.78 -37.64
N HIS A 665 -23.60 25.38 -38.33
CA HIS A 665 -22.88 24.88 -39.54
C HIS A 665 -21.77 25.89 -39.93
N VAL A 666 -20.63 25.58 -40.59
CA VAL A 666 -19.73 24.39 -40.64
C VAL A 666 -18.49 24.74 -41.51
N ASN A 667 -17.27 24.27 -41.17
CA ASN A 667 -16.26 23.67 -42.11
C ASN A 667 -14.88 23.36 -41.48
N LEU A 668 -14.06 22.55 -42.19
CA LEU A 668 -12.79 21.92 -41.74
C LEU A 668 -11.55 22.32 -42.58
N SER A 669 -10.33 22.20 -42.00
CA SER A 669 -9.09 21.62 -42.60
C SER A 669 -7.92 21.60 -41.58
N LYS A 670 -7.30 20.46 -41.20
CA LYS A 670 -6.10 19.76 -41.79
C LYS A 670 -4.78 20.59 -41.72
N LEU A 671 -3.57 20.13 -41.31
CA LEU A 671 -2.77 18.86 -41.26
C LEU A 671 -2.20 18.62 -39.81
N GLU A 672 -1.64 17.49 -39.30
CA GLU A 672 -0.64 16.46 -39.76
C GLU A 672 0.84 16.96 -39.77
N LEU A 673 1.93 16.26 -39.34
CA LEU A 673 2.18 14.88 -38.84
C LEU A 673 3.60 14.68 -38.17
N HIS A 674 3.72 13.73 -37.20
CA HIS A 674 4.84 12.76 -36.91
C HIS A 674 6.20 13.03 -36.18
N LEU A 675 6.82 11.89 -35.75
CA LEU A 675 7.91 11.59 -34.77
C LEU A 675 8.51 10.17 -35.02
N GLN A 676 9.74 9.76 -34.53
CA GLN A 676 10.12 8.35 -34.09
C GLN A 676 11.62 7.99 -33.76
N LYS A 677 11.83 7.44 -32.55
CA LYS A 677 12.97 6.90 -31.69
C LYS A 677 14.18 5.99 -32.16
N HIS A 678 15.28 5.98 -31.33
CA HIS A 678 16.18 4.91 -30.70
C HIS A 678 16.78 3.69 -31.49
N PRO A 679 17.64 2.74 -30.94
CA PRO A 679 18.39 2.51 -29.64
C PRO A 679 19.96 2.26 -29.80
N GLY A 680 20.85 1.61 -28.99
CA GLY A 680 20.94 1.02 -27.60
C GLY A 680 22.17 0.05 -27.33
N ASN A 681 22.54 -0.28 -26.06
CA ASN A 681 23.41 -1.40 -25.50
C ASN A 681 24.98 -1.42 -25.74
N GLU A 682 25.93 -2.12 -25.04
CA GLU A 682 26.08 -2.85 -23.72
C GLU A 682 27.57 -3.31 -23.35
N LYS A 683 27.86 -3.68 -22.05
CA LYS A 683 28.88 -4.68 -21.49
C LYS A 683 30.43 -4.40 -21.59
N GLN A 684 31.44 -5.02 -20.88
CA GLN A 684 31.60 -6.02 -19.76
C GLN A 684 33.01 -6.03 -19.03
N GLU A 685 33.11 -6.59 -17.80
CA GLU A 685 34.24 -7.27 -17.06
C GLU A 685 35.57 -6.56 -16.55
N ALA A 686 36.30 -7.23 -15.61
CA ALA A 686 37.41 -6.71 -14.71
C ALA A 686 38.67 -7.65 -14.67
N PRO A 687 39.46 -8.02 -13.59
CA PRO A 687 39.53 -7.73 -12.11
C PRO A 687 40.98 -7.62 -11.45
N LYS A 688 41.12 -7.73 -10.09
CA LYS A 688 42.34 -8.01 -9.20
C LYS A 688 43.32 -6.83 -8.90
N THR A 689 44.13 -6.69 -7.80
CA THR A 689 44.53 -7.36 -6.49
C THR A 689 45.50 -6.40 -5.71
N LEU A 690 45.96 -6.47 -4.42
CA LEU A 690 45.70 -7.16 -3.12
C LEU A 690 46.67 -6.57 -2.00
N ASP A 691 46.50 -6.93 -0.70
CA ASP A 691 47.50 -6.90 0.44
C ASP A 691 48.00 -5.54 1.03
N ASN A 692 48.46 -5.38 2.30
CA ASN A 692 48.14 -6.01 3.63
C ASN A 692 48.82 -5.26 4.84
N GLU A 693 48.28 -5.40 6.08
CA GLU A 693 48.89 -5.21 7.46
C GLU A 693 49.67 -3.89 7.88
N LYS A 694 49.97 -3.51 9.15
CA LYS A 694 49.41 -3.63 10.55
C LYS A 694 50.18 -2.72 11.56
N HIS A 695 49.50 -2.21 12.61
CA HIS A 695 50.03 -1.76 13.95
C HIS A 695 51.13 -0.64 14.03
N THR A 696 51.47 0.07 15.13
CA THR A 696 51.06 0.08 16.57
C THR A 696 51.31 1.45 17.27
N GLN A 697 50.47 1.79 18.27
CA GLN A 697 50.75 2.47 19.57
C GLN A 697 51.44 3.87 19.76
N ASP A 698 50.69 4.70 20.52
CA ASP A 698 51.06 5.49 21.73
C ASP A 698 51.53 6.98 21.71
N GLN A 699 50.87 7.73 22.63
CA GLN A 699 51.24 8.94 23.42
C GLN A 699 52.08 10.12 22.86
N GLY A 700 51.57 11.34 23.12
CA GLY A 700 52.42 12.52 23.37
C GLY A 700 51.82 13.86 22.90
N SER A 701 51.39 14.73 23.81
CA SER A 701 50.92 16.08 23.48
C SER A 701 52.06 17.09 23.40
N HIS A 702 52.14 17.88 22.32
CA HIS A 702 52.49 19.30 22.43
C HIS A 702 52.01 20.11 21.22
N SER A 703 51.58 21.34 21.49
CA SER A 703 51.13 22.31 20.49
C SER A 703 52.30 22.96 19.74
N GLN A 704 52.19 23.02 18.41
CA GLN A 704 52.85 24.03 17.58
C GLN A 704 51.90 24.47 16.47
N GLU A 705 51.71 25.78 16.33
CA GLU A 705 50.99 26.36 15.21
C GLU A 705 51.80 26.17 13.92
N MET A 706 51.20 25.57 12.90
CA MET A 706 51.72 25.65 11.53
C MET A 706 50.58 26.10 10.61
N ARG A 707 50.58 27.38 10.23
CA ARG A 707 49.65 27.92 9.24
C ARG A 707 49.76 27.10 7.95
N ARG A 708 48.63 26.57 7.47
CA ARG A 708 48.45 26.07 6.11
C ARG A 708 47.16 26.65 5.55
N ASP A 709 47.14 26.86 4.24
CA ASP A 709 46.06 27.50 3.51
C ASP A 709 44.71 26.79 3.69
N PRO A 710 43.58 27.54 3.74
CA PRO A 710 42.24 26.98 3.55
C PRO A 710 41.97 26.67 2.06
N GLN A 711 42.92 26.03 1.39
CA GLN A 711 42.81 25.57 0.00
C GLN A 711 42.81 24.03 -0.05
N ASN A 712 41.66 23.43 0.25
CA ASN A 712 41.13 22.21 -0.40
C ASN A 712 39.80 21.79 0.24
N ARG A 713 38.69 22.31 -0.30
CA ARG A 713 37.36 21.70 -0.19
C ARG A 713 36.71 21.83 -1.57
N TRP A 714 36.50 20.72 -2.27
CA TRP A 714 35.81 20.74 -3.56
C TRP A 714 34.34 21.13 -3.34
N LYS A 715 33.89 22.19 -4.03
CA LYS A 715 32.50 22.64 -3.98
C LYS A 715 31.58 21.70 -4.77
N ARG A 716 30.29 21.68 -4.42
CA ARG A 716 29.16 21.12 -5.18
C ARG A 716 28.89 21.93 -6.48
N GLN A 717 29.93 22.15 -7.29
CA GLN A 717 29.91 22.92 -8.55
C GLN A 717 30.66 22.23 -9.72
N ASN A 718 31.45 21.18 -9.45
CA ASN A 718 32.26 20.45 -10.44
C ASN A 718 31.89 18.96 -10.54
N PHE A 719 30.63 18.66 -10.87
CA PHE A 719 30.20 17.31 -11.28
C PHE A 719 29.17 17.37 -12.42
N TYR A 720 29.46 18.19 -13.43
CA TYR A 720 28.68 18.31 -14.67
C TYR A 720 29.61 18.28 -15.90
N GLU A 721 30.17 17.10 -16.19
CA GLU A 721 30.70 16.74 -17.51
C GLU A 721 29.98 15.49 -18.03
N PHE A 722 28.68 15.63 -18.31
CA PHE A 722 27.98 14.78 -19.26
C PHE A 722 27.21 15.65 -20.24
N LEU A 723 27.50 15.47 -21.53
CA LEU A 723 26.89 16.22 -22.63
C LEU A 723 25.50 15.66 -22.93
N PRO A 724 24.43 16.48 -23.01
CA PRO A 724 23.12 16.06 -23.51
C PRO A 724 23.16 15.91 -25.04
N MET A 725 23.81 14.84 -25.51
CA MET A 725 24.13 14.58 -26.92
C MET A 725 23.05 13.76 -27.66
N PHE A 726 21.76 13.99 -27.36
CA PHE A 726 20.64 13.46 -28.15
C PHE A 726 19.52 14.48 -28.32
N ALA A 727 19.04 14.64 -29.55
CA ALA A 727 17.84 15.41 -29.86
C ALA A 727 16.59 14.54 -29.64
N PHE A 728 15.58 15.08 -28.95
CA PHE A 728 14.34 14.35 -28.69
C PHE A 728 13.56 14.04 -29.97
N GLN A 729 13.29 12.75 -30.17
CA GLN A 729 12.06 12.29 -30.79
C GLN A 729 11.22 11.74 -29.64
N SER A 730 10.01 12.24 -29.45
CA SER A 730 9.27 12.00 -28.21
C SER A 730 9.03 10.52 -27.92
N LEU A 731 9.28 10.18 -26.67
CA LEU A 731 8.81 8.96 -26.04
C LEU A 731 7.29 9.03 -25.84
N SER A 732 6.65 7.89 -25.63
CA SER A 732 5.24 7.79 -25.25
C SER A 732 5.11 7.64 -23.74
N GLN A 733 3.90 7.84 -23.19
CA GLN A 733 3.63 7.76 -21.75
C GLN A 733 4.19 6.46 -21.12
N SER A 734 4.04 5.33 -21.81
CA SER A 734 4.51 4.01 -21.36
C SER A 734 6.02 3.81 -21.41
N ASP A 735 6.79 4.60 -22.16
CA ASP A 735 8.26 4.54 -22.09
C ASP A 735 8.83 5.38 -20.94
N LEU A 736 8.05 6.36 -20.43
CA LEU A 736 8.43 7.16 -19.27
C LEU A 736 8.28 6.36 -17.96
N GLU A 737 7.37 5.38 -17.92
CA GLU A 737 7.20 4.48 -16.76
C GLU A 737 8.26 3.36 -16.69
N GLU A 738 9.02 3.09 -17.77
CA GLU A 738 10.11 2.10 -17.78
C GLU A 738 11.48 2.71 -17.39
N LEU A 739 11.56 4.04 -17.24
CA LEU A 739 12.75 4.74 -16.76
C LEU A 739 12.70 4.88 -15.22
N THR A 740 13.37 3.97 -14.51
CA THR A 740 13.52 4.05 -13.05
C THR A 740 14.09 5.40 -12.62
N TYR A 741 13.34 6.14 -11.80
CA TYR A 741 13.72 7.46 -11.30
C TYR A 741 15.03 7.39 -10.50
N PHE A 742 16.05 8.14 -10.94
CA PHE A 742 17.37 8.17 -10.30
C PHE A 742 17.42 9.24 -9.21
N PHE A 743 17.37 8.83 -7.94
CA PHE A 743 17.57 9.73 -6.79
C PHE A 743 19.06 9.72 -6.36
N PRO A 744 19.84 10.80 -6.59
CA PRO A 744 21.29 10.77 -6.42
C PRO A 744 21.76 10.45 -4.99
N GLU A 745 21.02 10.94 -3.99
CA GLU A 745 21.32 10.82 -2.56
C GLU A 745 21.27 9.37 -2.02
N ASP A 746 20.60 8.44 -2.72
CA ASP A 746 20.69 7.01 -2.41
C ASP A 746 22.00 6.37 -2.88
N HIS A 747 22.70 7.00 -3.83
CA HIS A 747 23.94 6.51 -4.42
C HIS A 747 25.22 7.19 -3.90
N THR A 748 25.12 8.23 -3.08
CA THR A 748 26.28 8.93 -2.50
C THR A 748 26.82 8.26 -1.24
N GLU A 749 28.14 8.01 -1.19
CA GLU A 749 28.81 7.50 0.02
C GLU A 749 28.83 8.52 1.18
N ASP A 750 28.60 8.04 2.40
CA ASP A 750 28.54 8.85 3.62
C ASP A 750 29.91 9.38 4.07
N VAL A 751 30.36 10.50 3.52
CA VAL A 751 31.55 11.22 4.00
C VAL A 751 31.23 11.93 5.32
N HIS A 752 31.32 11.20 6.43
CA HIS A 752 31.03 11.71 7.76
C HIS A 752 32.12 12.70 8.21
N GLN A 753 31.82 14.00 8.13
CA GLN A 753 32.54 15.04 8.86
C GLN A 753 31.65 15.55 9.99
N GLU A 754 32.10 15.41 11.24
CA GLU A 754 31.44 16.05 12.38
C GLU A 754 31.56 17.57 12.24
N PHE A 755 30.48 18.21 11.80
CA PHE A 755 30.39 19.67 11.72
C PHE A 755 29.60 20.16 12.93
N VAL A 756 30.33 20.68 13.92
CA VAL A 756 29.74 21.33 15.11
C VAL A 756 29.47 22.79 14.74
N PRO A 757 28.20 23.22 14.59
CA PRO A 757 27.89 24.63 14.42
C PRO A 757 28.17 25.40 15.72
N THR A 758 28.56 26.67 15.60
CA THR A 758 28.97 27.49 16.73
C THR A 758 28.43 28.91 16.61
N TRP A 759 28.11 29.52 17.76
CA TRP A 759 27.74 30.93 17.83
C TRP A 759 28.99 31.84 17.96
N PRO A 760 28.98 33.05 17.38
CA PRO A 760 27.99 33.57 16.44
C PRO A 760 28.07 32.88 15.08
N THR A 761 26.96 32.87 14.34
CA THR A 761 26.91 32.31 12.98
C THR A 761 27.77 33.11 11.99
N PRO A 762 28.05 32.59 10.78
CA PRO A 762 28.82 33.32 9.76
C PRO A 762 28.25 34.69 9.37
N SER A 763 26.92 34.86 9.38
CA SER A 763 26.24 36.15 9.15
C SER A 763 26.12 37.02 10.42
N GLY A 764 26.61 36.54 11.57
CA GLY A 764 26.73 37.30 12.81
C GLY A 764 25.56 37.18 13.79
N LEU A 765 24.67 36.20 13.61
CA LEU A 765 23.57 35.92 14.55
C LEU A 765 24.13 35.37 15.87
N THR A 766 23.40 35.58 16.97
CA THR A 766 23.83 35.16 18.32
C THR A 766 22.72 34.42 19.04
N GLU A 767 23.07 33.38 19.78
CA GLU A 767 22.17 32.52 20.55
C GLU A 767 21.08 33.29 21.31
N GLY A 768 21.46 34.30 22.09
CA GLY A 768 20.51 35.11 22.87
C GLY A 768 19.60 36.01 22.03
N HIS A 769 20.02 36.41 20.82
CA HIS A 769 19.15 37.11 19.87
C HIS A 769 18.20 36.12 19.18
N THR A 770 18.71 34.99 18.72
CA THR A 770 17.92 33.93 18.07
C THR A 770 16.87 33.36 19.00
N LEU A 771 17.23 33.04 20.25
CA LEU A 771 16.30 32.56 21.27
C LEU A 771 15.17 33.56 21.53
N ALA A 772 15.49 34.84 21.66
CA ALA A 772 14.49 35.89 21.83
C ALA A 772 13.57 36.02 20.60
N LEU A 773 14.11 35.85 19.38
CA LEU A 773 13.32 35.84 18.15
C LEU A 773 12.41 34.60 18.07
N CYS A 774 12.93 33.39 18.30
CA CYS A 774 12.16 32.15 18.29
C CYS A 774 11.03 32.18 19.33
N GLN A 775 11.32 32.62 20.56
CA GLN A 775 10.32 32.86 21.59
C GLN A 775 9.28 33.89 21.14
N GLN A 776 9.72 35.02 20.55
CA GLN A 776 8.79 36.04 20.05
C GLN A 776 7.91 35.50 18.93
N THR A 777 8.46 34.84 17.92
CA THR A 777 7.74 34.34 16.74
C THR A 777 6.77 33.23 17.10
N LEU A 778 7.23 32.16 17.76
CA LEU A 778 6.40 31.00 18.07
C LEU A 778 5.34 31.31 19.13
N ALA A 779 5.66 32.04 20.21
CA ALA A 779 4.69 32.34 21.27
C ALA A 779 3.73 33.50 20.92
N ASN A 780 4.08 34.39 19.99
CA ASN A 780 3.13 35.41 19.48
C ASN A 780 2.40 35.02 18.19
N SER A 781 2.75 33.87 17.59
CA SER A 781 1.96 33.26 16.54
C SER A 781 0.50 33.13 16.97
N SER A 782 -0.41 33.13 16.00
CA SER A 782 -1.85 33.02 16.27
C SER A 782 -2.16 31.75 17.08
N VAL A 783 -1.59 30.62 16.70
CA VAL A 783 -1.72 29.33 17.40
C VAL A 783 -1.05 29.34 18.77
N GLY A 784 0.22 29.77 18.85
CA GLY A 784 0.99 29.78 20.10
C GLY A 784 0.37 30.64 21.20
N ARG A 785 -0.32 31.74 20.83
CA ARG A 785 -1.04 32.60 21.80
C ARG A 785 -2.32 31.95 22.33
N HIS A 786 -3.17 31.42 21.45
CA HIS A 786 -4.50 30.93 21.86
C HIS A 786 -4.44 29.49 22.42
N CYS A 787 -3.56 28.65 21.87
CA CYS A 787 -3.41 27.24 22.25
C CYS A 787 -2.36 27.02 23.37
N LEU A 788 -1.82 28.10 23.96
CA LEU A 788 -0.76 28.06 24.97
C LEU A 788 -1.04 27.10 26.15
N ALA A 789 -2.31 27.00 26.56
CA ALA A 789 -2.77 26.13 27.65
C ALA A 789 -2.66 24.62 27.34
N PHE A 790 -2.69 24.26 26.06
CA PHE A 790 -2.63 22.87 25.59
C PHE A 790 -1.23 22.48 25.07
N LEU A 791 -0.49 23.43 24.51
CA LEU A 791 0.82 23.18 23.90
C LEU A 791 1.91 22.83 24.94
N GLY A 792 1.92 23.51 26.10
CA GLY A 792 2.86 23.20 27.20
C GLY A 792 4.30 22.99 26.73
N LYS A 793 4.85 21.79 27.01
CA LYS A 793 6.22 21.40 26.62
C LYS A 793 6.46 21.37 25.10
N SER A 794 5.43 21.15 24.28
CA SER A 794 5.59 21.10 22.82
C SER A 794 5.99 22.47 22.27
N LEU A 795 5.66 23.57 22.96
CA LEU A 795 6.15 24.92 22.64
C LEU A 795 7.63 25.09 23.00
N ASP A 796 8.07 24.62 24.17
CA ASP A 796 9.49 24.67 24.57
C ASP A 796 10.37 23.88 23.58
N ASN A 797 9.93 22.69 23.18
CA ASN A 797 10.62 21.86 22.18
C ASN A 797 10.70 22.57 20.81
N ALA A 798 9.60 23.20 20.35
CA ALA A 798 9.59 23.93 19.08
C ALA A 798 10.51 25.16 19.09
N ILE A 799 10.70 25.79 20.26
CA ILE A 799 11.65 26.90 20.43
C ILE A 799 13.11 26.42 20.36
N ASP A 800 13.44 25.26 20.95
CA ASP A 800 14.78 24.67 20.85
C ASP A 800 15.12 24.27 19.40
N MET A 801 14.17 23.64 18.69
CA MET A 801 14.25 23.37 17.26
C MET A 801 14.48 24.66 16.47
N CYS A 802 13.65 25.69 16.63
CA CYS A 802 13.79 26.98 15.96
C CYS A 802 15.18 27.63 16.14
N VAL A 803 15.76 27.57 17.34
CA VAL A 803 17.09 28.12 17.61
C VAL A 803 18.18 27.34 16.88
N LYS A 804 17.99 26.04 16.71
CA LYS A 804 18.88 25.11 16.02
C LYS A 804 18.75 25.18 14.49
N ASP A 805 17.54 25.32 13.96
CA ASP A 805 17.27 25.53 12.53
C ASP A 805 17.96 26.82 12.07
N VAL A 806 17.76 27.94 12.78
CA VAL A 806 18.43 29.21 12.47
C VAL A 806 19.97 29.12 12.62
N LEU A 807 20.48 28.29 13.53
CA LEU A 807 21.92 28.03 13.69
C LEU A 807 22.52 27.21 12.52
N LEU A 808 21.80 26.21 12.03
CA LEU A 808 22.19 25.36 10.90
C LEU A 808 22.02 26.09 9.56
N LYS A 809 21.03 26.97 9.44
CA LYS A 809 20.66 27.65 8.20
C LYS A 809 21.31 29.02 8.03
N ASP A 810 21.65 29.70 9.12
CA ASP A 810 22.12 31.09 9.15
C ASP A 810 21.14 32.08 8.47
N ASP A 811 19.84 31.76 8.52
CA ASP A 811 18.74 32.56 7.99
C ASP A 811 17.58 32.60 8.99
N LEU A 812 17.12 33.81 9.29
CA LEU A 812 16.00 34.06 10.20
C LEU A 812 14.65 33.60 9.65
N SER A 813 14.52 33.32 8.35
CA SER A 813 13.24 32.85 7.77
C SER A 813 12.81 31.46 8.26
N TRP A 814 13.73 30.69 8.84
CA TRP A 814 13.42 29.40 9.48
C TRP A 814 12.73 29.55 10.85
N ALA A 815 12.70 30.75 11.45
CA ALA A 815 12.07 30.97 12.75
C ALA A 815 10.53 30.75 12.77
N GLU A 816 9.89 30.71 11.60
CA GLU A 816 8.46 30.42 11.44
C GLU A 816 8.18 28.94 11.13
N ALA A 817 9.20 28.12 10.85
CA ALA A 817 9.02 26.75 10.38
C ALA A 817 8.36 25.84 11.44
N GLY A 818 8.62 26.10 12.73
CA GLY A 818 7.98 25.41 13.86
C GLY A 818 6.47 25.69 14.03
N VAL A 819 5.87 26.64 13.31
CA VAL A 819 4.42 26.94 13.43
C VAL A 819 3.56 25.76 13.00
N ALA A 820 3.97 25.00 11.98
CA ALA A 820 3.23 23.81 11.52
C ALA A 820 3.18 22.68 12.58
N LEU A 821 4.28 22.49 13.33
CA LEU A 821 4.32 21.59 14.50
C LEU A 821 3.33 22.05 15.57
N LEU A 822 3.27 23.35 15.87
CA LEU A 822 2.35 23.89 16.87
C LEU A 822 0.89 23.79 16.43
N GLU A 823 0.57 23.94 15.14
CA GLU A 823 -0.78 23.67 14.61
C GLU A 823 -1.20 22.22 14.83
N ASN A 824 -0.35 21.27 14.42
CA ASN A 824 -0.68 19.86 14.43
C ASN A 824 -0.73 19.29 15.88
N GLU A 825 0.17 19.71 16.77
CA GLU A 825 0.07 19.40 18.21
C GLU A 825 -1.16 20.08 18.86
N CYS A 826 -1.52 21.30 18.47
CA CYS A 826 -2.70 21.99 19.00
C CYS A 826 -4.01 21.28 18.62
N GLU A 827 -4.17 20.94 17.34
CA GLU A 827 -5.33 20.17 16.85
C GLU A 827 -5.46 18.83 17.59
N LYS A 828 -4.35 18.07 17.66
CA LYS A 828 -4.26 16.81 18.42
C LYS A 828 -4.70 16.97 19.87
N ARG A 829 -4.17 17.95 20.62
CA ARG A 829 -4.50 18.15 22.04
C ARG A 829 -5.98 18.48 22.25
N ILE A 830 -6.59 19.24 21.35
CA ILE A 830 -8.02 19.57 21.45
C ILE A 830 -8.89 18.36 21.14
N LEU A 831 -8.49 17.49 20.19
CA LEU A 831 -9.18 16.23 19.91
C LEU A 831 -9.02 15.22 21.06
N GLU A 832 -7.81 15.05 21.60
CA GLU A 832 -7.51 14.10 22.68
C GLU A 832 -8.08 14.54 24.05
N GLU A 833 -7.94 15.82 24.43
CA GLU A 833 -8.21 16.31 25.81
C GLU A 833 -9.45 17.23 25.89
N GLY A 834 -9.85 17.87 24.78
CA GLY A 834 -10.87 18.94 24.77
C GLY A 834 -12.28 18.50 25.17
N LYS A 835 -12.64 17.22 24.93
CA LYS A 835 -13.96 16.67 25.27
C LYS A 835 -14.26 16.69 26.79
N TYR A 836 -13.25 16.66 27.66
CA TYR A 836 -13.46 16.52 29.11
C TYR A 836 -13.79 17.83 29.85
N ASN A 837 -13.14 18.94 29.47
CA ASN A 837 -13.14 20.20 30.24
C ASN A 837 -14.04 21.29 29.63
N ALA A 838 -15.01 20.90 28.79
CA ALA A 838 -15.83 21.82 28.00
C ALA A 838 -16.64 22.84 28.83
N GLU A 839 -17.00 22.53 30.08
CA GLU A 839 -17.80 23.41 30.94
C GLU A 839 -17.01 24.63 31.48
N GLU A 840 -15.68 24.53 31.67
CA GLU A 840 -14.85 25.68 32.05
C GLU A 840 -14.19 26.39 30.84
N ASN A 841 -13.81 25.64 29.79
CA ASN A 841 -12.99 26.16 28.68
C ASN A 841 -13.76 26.44 27.37
N SER A 842 -15.09 26.34 27.34
CA SER A 842 -15.92 26.52 26.12
C SER A 842 -15.49 27.67 25.19
N LYS A 843 -15.24 28.87 25.74
CA LYS A 843 -14.83 30.04 24.95
C LYS A 843 -13.43 29.96 24.37
N SER A 844 -12.45 29.45 25.12
CA SER A 844 -11.08 29.35 24.61
C SER A 844 -10.96 28.29 23.53
N VAL A 845 -11.78 27.24 23.58
CA VAL A 845 -11.89 26.27 22.47
C VAL A 845 -12.45 26.94 21.21
N GLU A 846 -13.49 27.76 21.32
CA GLU A 846 -14.09 28.50 20.19
C GLU A 846 -13.09 29.48 19.55
N ASP A 847 -12.30 30.20 20.37
CA ASP A 847 -11.21 31.07 19.90
C ASP A 847 -10.09 30.29 19.17
N ILE A 848 -9.72 29.09 19.65
CA ILE A 848 -8.68 28.27 18.99
C ILE A 848 -9.21 27.65 17.69
N LEU A 849 -10.47 27.20 17.65
CA LEU A 849 -11.10 26.73 16.42
C LEU A 849 -11.09 27.81 15.33
N LEU A 850 -11.32 29.08 15.68
CA LEU A 850 -11.22 30.20 14.75
C LEU A 850 -9.79 30.38 14.21
N VAL A 851 -8.77 30.13 15.02
CA VAL A 851 -7.35 30.23 14.63
C VAL A 851 -6.89 29.07 13.75
N LEU A 852 -7.26 27.82 14.08
CA LEU A 852 -6.98 26.65 13.23
C LEU A 852 -7.76 26.69 11.90
N LYS A 853 -8.91 27.37 11.89
CA LYS A 853 -9.71 27.64 10.68
C LYS A 853 -9.11 28.74 9.82
N CYS A 854 -8.59 29.80 10.43
CA CYS A 854 -8.11 31.00 9.75
C CYS A 854 -6.75 31.44 10.31
N PRO A 855 -5.64 30.92 9.77
CA PRO A 855 -4.28 31.24 10.19
C PRO A 855 -4.04 32.74 10.27
N ASN A 856 -3.32 33.16 11.31
CA ASN A 856 -3.03 34.56 11.62
C ASN A 856 -4.25 35.50 11.65
N LEU A 857 -5.46 34.95 11.82
CA LEU A 857 -6.74 35.67 11.74
C LEU A 857 -6.86 36.47 10.43
N CYS A 858 -6.43 35.85 9.33
CA CYS A 858 -6.37 36.44 8.00
C CYS A 858 -5.58 37.78 7.96
N SER A 859 -4.55 37.91 8.81
CA SER A 859 -3.66 39.07 8.95
C SER A 859 -4.36 40.42 9.19
N GLY A 860 -5.65 40.43 9.56
CA GLY A 860 -6.49 41.64 9.56
C GLY A 860 -6.81 42.20 8.16
N HIS A 861 -6.51 41.45 7.09
CA HIS A 861 -6.68 41.82 5.70
C HIS A 861 -7.65 40.91 4.92
N GLY A 862 -8.24 39.90 5.56
CA GLY A 862 -9.32 39.08 5.01
C GLY A 862 -10.45 38.83 6.00
N GLN A 863 -11.51 38.19 5.51
CA GLN A 863 -12.62 37.66 6.32
C GLN A 863 -12.47 36.14 6.46
N CYS A 864 -12.67 35.63 7.68
CA CYS A 864 -12.66 34.19 7.94
C CYS A 864 -13.96 33.53 7.42
N MET A 865 -13.82 32.47 6.63
CA MET A 865 -14.89 31.69 6.01
C MET A 865 -14.76 30.20 6.39
N GLU A 866 -15.74 29.38 5.97
CA GLU A 866 -15.78 27.93 6.23
C GLU A 866 -14.51 27.19 5.77
N TRP A 867 -13.98 27.58 4.61
CA TRP A 867 -12.78 27.05 3.94
C TRP A 867 -11.49 27.85 4.25
N GLY A 868 -11.49 28.69 5.28
CA GLY A 868 -10.36 29.55 5.64
C GLY A 868 -10.49 31.00 5.18
N CYS A 869 -9.38 31.67 4.86
CA CYS A 869 -9.37 33.13 4.67
C CYS A 869 -9.79 33.59 3.26
N ALA A 870 -10.78 34.49 3.20
CA ALA A 870 -11.16 35.22 1.99
C ALA A 870 -10.56 36.64 2.04
N CYS A 871 -9.53 36.89 1.22
CA CYS A 871 -8.74 38.13 1.29
C CYS A 871 -9.44 39.34 0.65
N SER A 872 -9.17 40.52 1.21
CA SER A 872 -9.65 41.80 0.67
C SER A 872 -8.98 42.11 -0.68
N PRO A 873 -9.64 42.85 -1.60
CA PRO A 873 -9.03 43.29 -2.85
C PRO A 873 -7.70 44.02 -2.60
N GLY A 874 -6.61 43.47 -3.17
CA GLY A 874 -5.25 43.95 -2.92
C GLY A 874 -4.41 43.09 -1.98
N PHE A 875 -4.95 41.98 -1.45
CA PHE A 875 -4.25 41.03 -0.59
C PHE A 875 -4.48 39.57 -1.05
N GLY A 876 -3.53 38.69 -0.74
CA GLY A 876 -3.58 37.24 -0.98
C GLY A 876 -2.63 36.50 -0.02
N SER A 877 -2.21 35.29 -0.38
CA SER A 877 -1.76 34.21 0.53
C SER A 877 -2.93 33.49 1.21
N TYR A 878 -2.62 32.35 1.86
CA TYR A 878 -3.55 31.56 2.67
C TYR A 878 -4.00 32.27 3.97
N ASP A 879 -3.25 33.30 4.41
CA ASP A 879 -3.51 34.10 5.62
C ASP A 879 -3.64 35.60 5.32
N CYS A 880 -3.83 35.97 4.05
CA CYS A 880 -4.00 37.34 3.55
C CYS A 880 -2.85 38.32 3.85
N SER A 881 -1.63 37.82 4.08
CA SER A 881 -0.44 38.63 4.36
C SER A 881 0.19 39.27 3.10
N ASP A 882 0.04 38.67 1.91
CA ASP A 882 0.69 39.14 0.67
C ASP A 882 -0.04 40.34 0.03
N SER A 883 0.48 41.55 0.27
CA SER A 883 -0.04 42.76 -0.38
C SER A 883 0.36 42.86 -1.86
N HIS A 884 -0.63 43.05 -2.72
CA HIS A 884 -0.47 43.19 -4.18
C HIS A 884 0.05 44.59 -4.61
N ASP A 885 0.09 45.56 -3.70
CA ASP A 885 0.54 46.93 -3.98
C ASP A 885 2.06 47.13 -3.79
N MET A 886 2.75 46.16 -3.18
CA MET A 886 4.21 46.19 -3.06
C MET A 886 4.88 45.72 -4.36
N PRO A 887 5.90 46.43 -4.88
CA PRO A 887 6.72 45.91 -5.97
C PRO A 887 7.55 44.72 -5.47
N PRO A 888 7.79 43.69 -6.30
CA PRO A 888 8.69 42.59 -5.94
C PRO A 888 10.13 43.08 -5.75
N GLU A 889 10.94 42.34 -5.00
CA GLU A 889 12.38 42.61 -4.83
C GLU A 889 13.23 41.48 -5.43
N ILE A 890 14.16 41.81 -6.32
CA ILE A 890 15.18 40.89 -6.84
C ILE A 890 16.36 40.87 -5.87
N ILE A 891 16.59 39.72 -5.23
CA ILE A 891 17.72 39.46 -4.35
C ILE A 891 18.96 39.13 -5.19
N GLU A 892 18.84 38.25 -6.19
CA GLU A 892 19.94 37.82 -7.05
C GLU A 892 19.47 37.43 -8.47
N LEU A 893 20.43 37.29 -9.38
CA LEU A 893 20.23 36.68 -10.69
C LEU A 893 21.04 35.39 -10.74
N GLU A 894 20.61 34.43 -11.56
CA GLU A 894 21.35 33.20 -11.82
C GLU A 894 22.85 33.44 -12.08
N ASN A 895 23.71 32.58 -11.52
CA ASN A 895 25.18 32.72 -11.58
C ASN A 895 25.69 34.11 -11.11
N ALA A 896 25.06 34.70 -10.09
CA ALA A 896 25.30 36.07 -9.60
C ALA A 896 25.18 37.17 -10.70
N GLY A 897 24.42 36.88 -11.76
CA GLY A 897 24.27 37.75 -12.94
C GLY A 897 25.39 37.62 -13.99
N PHE A 898 26.34 36.68 -13.84
CA PHE A 898 27.43 36.48 -14.80
C PHE A 898 27.18 35.26 -15.69
N CYS A 899 26.89 35.48 -16.98
CA CYS A 899 26.63 34.38 -17.92
C CYS A 899 27.75 34.21 -18.95
N ASN A 900 28.38 33.03 -18.92
CA ASN A 900 29.39 32.60 -19.89
C ASN A 900 28.72 31.87 -21.06
N ILE A 901 28.77 32.45 -22.26
CA ILE A 901 28.14 31.89 -23.48
C ILE A 901 28.69 30.52 -23.91
N ARG A 902 29.84 30.10 -23.37
CA ARG A 902 30.45 28.78 -23.63
C ARG A 902 29.96 27.68 -22.67
N LYS A 903 29.23 28.03 -21.60
CA LYS A 903 28.76 27.09 -20.57
C LYS A 903 27.24 27.11 -20.37
N TYR A 904 26.58 28.24 -20.57
CA TYR A 904 25.16 28.42 -20.23
C TYR A 904 24.37 29.12 -21.35
N ASN A 905 23.08 28.84 -21.43
CA ASN A 905 22.17 29.46 -22.39
C ASN A 905 21.72 30.86 -21.93
N CYS A 906 22.54 31.88 -22.21
CA CYS A 906 22.32 33.26 -21.78
C CYS A 906 21.10 33.98 -22.42
N MET A 907 20.16 33.27 -23.07
CA MET A 907 18.92 33.84 -23.64
C MET A 907 17.73 33.79 -22.67
N ILE A 908 17.83 33.04 -21.58
CA ILE A 908 16.87 33.03 -20.46
C ILE A 908 17.66 33.40 -19.20
N VAL A 909 17.03 34.11 -18.28
CA VAL A 909 17.63 34.53 -17.01
C VAL A 909 16.68 34.16 -15.88
N ARG A 910 17.10 33.24 -15.01
CA ARG A 910 16.38 32.98 -13.77
C ARG A 910 16.64 34.10 -12.75
N VAL A 911 15.58 34.64 -12.19
CA VAL A 911 15.58 35.81 -11.31
C VAL A 911 15.07 35.38 -9.94
N PHE A 912 15.89 35.56 -8.90
CA PHE A 912 15.60 35.15 -7.54
C PHE A 912 15.29 36.36 -6.66
N GLY A 913 14.25 36.27 -5.84
CA GLY A 913 13.67 37.43 -5.17
C GLY A 913 12.63 37.11 -4.11
N LYS A 914 11.79 38.12 -3.82
CA LYS A 914 10.66 38.05 -2.89
C LYS A 914 9.44 38.78 -3.47
N GLY A 915 8.27 38.20 -3.27
CA GLY A 915 6.99 38.81 -3.62
C GLY A 915 6.70 38.82 -5.12
N PHE A 916 7.23 37.89 -5.91
CA PHE A 916 6.70 37.66 -7.26
C PHE A 916 5.32 36.99 -7.16
N LYS A 917 4.44 37.26 -8.12
CA LYS A 917 3.09 36.69 -8.13
C LYS A 917 2.65 36.28 -9.53
N GLU A 918 2.04 35.10 -9.66
CA GLU A 918 1.36 34.70 -10.88
C GLU A 918 0.26 35.71 -11.24
N SER A 919 0.30 36.17 -12.49
CA SER A 919 -0.51 37.28 -12.99
C SER A 919 -0.45 37.31 -14.51
N PRO A 920 -1.56 37.50 -15.24
CA PRO A 920 -1.53 37.73 -16.68
C PRO A 920 -0.84 39.06 -17.07
N SER A 921 -0.46 39.87 -16.07
CA SER A 921 0.32 41.10 -16.25
C SER A 921 1.80 40.96 -15.86
N ILE A 922 2.27 39.79 -15.38
CA ILE A 922 3.66 39.59 -14.95
C ILE A 922 4.64 39.79 -16.11
N LYS A 923 5.58 40.72 -15.96
CA LYS A 923 6.50 41.13 -17.05
C LYS A 923 7.88 41.52 -16.52
N CYS A 924 8.91 41.09 -17.24
CA CYS A 924 10.27 41.57 -17.07
C CYS A 924 10.51 42.83 -17.91
N GLU A 925 11.09 43.85 -17.28
CA GLU A 925 11.65 45.02 -17.95
C GLU A 925 13.14 44.78 -18.19
N VAL A 926 13.54 44.69 -19.46
CA VAL A 926 14.90 44.35 -19.89
C VAL A 926 15.48 45.51 -20.69
N THR A 927 16.58 46.11 -20.23
CA THR A 927 17.19 47.30 -20.86
C THR A 927 18.67 47.08 -21.17
N LYS A 928 19.07 47.15 -22.45
CA LYS A 928 20.46 47.00 -22.89
C LYS A 928 21.26 48.24 -22.45
N LEU A 929 22.37 48.07 -21.72
CA LEU A 929 23.26 49.19 -21.42
C LEU A 929 24.20 49.41 -22.61
N GLN A 930 24.20 50.64 -23.15
CA GLN A 930 25.08 51.06 -24.22
C GLN A 930 26.27 51.84 -23.62
N TYR A 931 27.46 51.70 -24.20
CA TYR A 931 28.66 52.39 -23.73
C TYR A 931 28.87 53.67 -24.54
N ASN A 932 28.74 54.84 -23.91
CA ASN A 932 28.91 56.13 -24.58
C ASN A 932 29.75 57.08 -23.71
N SER A 933 30.75 57.73 -24.31
CA SER A 933 31.55 58.80 -23.69
C SER A 933 32.02 58.47 -22.26
N SER A 934 32.66 57.31 -22.12
CA SER A 934 33.23 56.78 -20.87
C SER A 934 32.23 56.38 -19.77
N LYS A 935 30.94 56.26 -20.06
CA LYS A 935 29.93 55.73 -19.13
C LYS A 935 28.98 54.72 -19.77
N TRP A 936 28.45 53.82 -18.96
CA TRP A 936 27.30 52.99 -19.32
C TRP A 936 26.03 53.85 -19.23
N VAL A 937 25.21 53.82 -20.28
CA VAL A 937 23.94 54.55 -20.40
C VAL A 937 22.83 53.54 -20.72
N LEU A 938 21.65 53.73 -20.13
CA LEU A 938 20.49 52.89 -20.45
C LEU A 938 20.05 53.14 -21.90
N GLY A 939 20.01 52.08 -22.70
CA GLY A 939 19.48 52.10 -24.07
C GLY A 939 17.96 51.98 -24.09
N LYS A 940 17.42 51.45 -25.19
CA LYS A 940 15.98 51.19 -25.31
C LYS A 940 15.57 50.04 -24.39
N THR A 941 14.56 50.29 -23.56
CA THR A 941 13.86 49.29 -22.75
C THR A 941 12.96 48.41 -23.61
N VAL A 942 12.94 47.11 -23.33
CA VAL A 942 12.08 46.09 -23.95
C VAL A 942 11.38 45.31 -22.84
N TYR A 943 10.07 45.09 -22.98
CA TYR A 943 9.32 44.15 -22.14
C TYR A 943 9.34 42.79 -22.82
N THR A 944 9.68 41.75 -22.06
CA THR A 944 9.86 40.39 -22.60
C THR A 944 8.87 39.41 -21.99
N HIS A 945 8.82 38.19 -22.55
CA HIS A 945 8.02 37.11 -21.97
C HIS A 945 8.62 36.68 -20.62
N THR A 946 7.73 36.40 -19.67
CA THR A 946 8.07 36.01 -18.30
C THR A 946 7.32 34.74 -17.96
N VAL A 947 8.03 33.72 -17.51
CA VAL A 947 7.42 32.55 -16.88
C VAL A 947 7.49 32.74 -15.38
N PHE A 948 6.34 32.76 -14.72
CA PHE A 948 6.28 32.67 -13.26
C PHE A 948 6.58 31.22 -12.86
N GLN A 949 7.46 31.02 -11.87
CA GLN A 949 7.73 29.68 -11.32
C GLN A 949 7.14 29.57 -9.91
N ASN A 950 7.46 30.50 -9.01
CA ASN A 950 6.91 30.59 -7.64
C ASN A 950 7.09 31.99 -7.03
N SER A 951 6.75 32.14 -5.74
CA SER A 951 6.77 33.40 -4.99
C SER A 951 8.15 34.11 -4.96
N ARG A 952 9.22 33.35 -5.20
CA ARG A 952 10.62 33.79 -5.15
C ARG A 952 11.39 33.67 -6.47
N THR A 953 10.84 33.02 -7.49
CA THR A 953 11.55 32.75 -8.76
C THR A 953 10.70 33.05 -9.99
N VAL A 954 11.26 33.80 -10.94
CA VAL A 954 10.70 34.01 -12.28
C VAL A 954 11.77 33.90 -13.36
N ASP A 955 11.40 33.39 -14.54
CA ASP A 955 12.30 33.31 -15.69
C ASP A 955 12.00 34.42 -16.69
N CYS A 956 12.97 35.33 -16.86
CA CYS A 956 12.93 36.39 -17.85
C CYS A 956 13.60 35.93 -19.15
N GLN A 957 12.86 35.88 -20.26
CA GLN A 957 13.48 35.72 -21.58
C GLN A 957 14.19 37.02 -21.99
N LEU A 958 15.37 36.96 -22.60
CA LEU A 958 16.03 38.13 -23.20
C LEU A 958 15.60 38.33 -24.66
N PRO A 959 15.65 39.58 -25.19
CA PRO A 959 15.41 39.80 -26.61
C PRO A 959 16.50 39.10 -27.45
N PRO A 960 16.16 38.40 -28.55
CA PRO A 960 17.12 37.70 -29.41
C PRO A 960 17.99 38.65 -30.28
N ASP A 961 18.11 39.91 -29.88
CA ASP A 961 18.80 41.01 -30.57
C ASP A 961 20.32 40.96 -30.29
N VAL A 962 20.87 39.78 -30.59
CA VAL A 962 22.27 39.37 -30.53
C VAL A 962 22.74 38.96 -31.94
N GLN A 963 22.27 39.66 -32.97
CA GLN A 963 23.02 39.71 -34.22
C GLN A 963 24.29 40.55 -34.00
N PRO A 964 25.48 40.09 -34.40
CA PRO A 964 26.70 40.89 -34.38
C PRO A 964 26.74 41.94 -35.52
N SER A 965 25.58 42.48 -35.91
CA SER A 965 25.41 43.48 -36.95
C SER A 965 25.55 44.90 -36.37
N ASP A 966 26.80 45.30 -36.11
CA ASP A 966 27.36 46.64 -36.40
C ASP A 966 28.73 46.83 -35.72
N THR A 967 29.77 46.26 -36.33
CA THR A 967 31.19 46.60 -36.08
C THR A 967 31.64 46.61 -34.60
N MET A 968 31.44 45.51 -33.88
CA MET A 968 32.10 45.31 -32.58
C MET A 968 33.61 45.10 -32.75
N ASN A 969 34.39 46.15 -32.49
CA ASN A 969 35.84 46.04 -32.27
C ASN A 969 36.09 45.30 -30.95
N LEU A 970 36.39 44.01 -31.02
CA LEU A 970 36.80 43.14 -29.89
C LEU A 970 38.20 43.47 -29.31
N MET A 971 38.65 44.72 -29.47
CA MET A 971 39.88 45.28 -28.93
C MET A 971 39.67 46.01 -27.58
N ASP A 972 38.41 46.14 -27.12
CA ASP A 972 38.04 46.80 -25.87
C ASP A 972 37.89 45.80 -24.71
N GLU A 973 38.22 46.23 -23.49
CA GLU A 973 38.05 45.52 -22.20
C GLU A 973 36.58 45.44 -21.74
N LYS A 974 35.66 45.07 -22.64
CA LYS A 974 34.20 45.17 -22.42
C LYS A 974 33.50 43.81 -22.60
N PRO A 975 32.54 43.46 -21.74
CA PRO A 975 31.70 42.27 -21.94
C PRO A 975 30.81 42.41 -23.19
N ILE A 976 30.39 41.27 -23.75
CA ILE A 976 29.59 41.15 -24.98
C ILE A 976 28.27 41.91 -24.83
N ALA A 977 27.61 41.78 -23.67
CA ALA A 977 26.45 42.60 -23.34
C ALA A 977 26.36 42.87 -21.84
N LYS A 978 25.73 43.99 -21.51
CA LYS A 978 25.17 44.25 -20.18
C LYS A 978 23.68 44.54 -20.31
N TRP A 979 22.88 43.90 -19.48
CA TRP A 979 21.44 44.08 -19.40
C TRP A 979 21.05 44.49 -17.98
N GLN A 980 20.18 45.49 -17.85
CA GLN A 980 19.47 45.77 -16.61
C GLN A 980 18.13 45.04 -16.65
N LEU A 981 17.84 44.26 -15.61
CA LEU A 981 16.57 43.57 -15.43
C LEU A 981 15.81 44.16 -14.22
N LYS A 982 14.49 44.26 -14.37
CA LYS A 982 13.51 44.42 -13.28
C LYS A 982 12.31 43.51 -13.56
N VAL A 983 11.53 43.20 -12.55
CA VAL A 983 10.28 42.41 -12.66
C VAL A 983 9.10 43.24 -12.14
N SER A 984 7.91 43.02 -12.69
CA SER A 984 6.65 43.60 -12.22
C SER A 984 5.54 42.55 -12.25
N ASN A 985 4.71 42.52 -11.19
CA ASN A 985 3.55 41.62 -11.08
C ASN A 985 2.28 42.22 -11.73
N ASP A 986 2.13 43.54 -11.68
CA ASP A 986 0.97 44.30 -12.16
C ASP A 986 1.18 44.90 -13.57
N GLY A 987 2.44 44.92 -14.04
CA GLY A 987 2.86 45.55 -15.29
C GLY A 987 3.20 47.04 -15.18
N TYR A 988 3.17 47.63 -13.98
CA TYR A 988 3.38 49.07 -13.74
C TYR A 988 4.40 49.37 -12.63
N ARG A 989 4.38 48.61 -11.53
CA ARG A 989 5.31 48.70 -10.41
C ARG A 989 6.45 47.71 -10.60
N PHE A 990 7.66 48.20 -10.83
CA PHE A 990 8.86 47.39 -11.08
C PHE A 990 9.79 47.32 -9.88
N SER A 991 10.51 46.20 -9.78
CA SER A 991 11.49 45.89 -8.74
C SER A 991 12.69 46.84 -8.70
N ASN A 992 13.53 46.68 -7.68
CA ASN A 992 14.93 47.09 -7.73
C ASN A 992 15.63 46.50 -8.98
N PRO A 993 16.55 47.24 -9.62
CA PRO A 993 17.27 46.74 -10.80
C PRO A 993 18.46 45.87 -10.42
N LYS A 994 18.64 44.76 -11.16
CA LYS A 994 19.90 44.00 -11.20
C LYS A 994 20.56 44.11 -12.56
N ILE A 995 21.86 43.84 -12.62
CA ILE A 995 22.65 43.85 -13.85
C ILE A 995 23.09 42.43 -14.17
N MET A 996 22.82 41.98 -15.40
CA MET A 996 23.39 40.77 -15.98
C MET A 996 24.53 41.15 -16.93
N ILE A 997 25.62 40.37 -16.90
CA ILE A 997 26.81 40.54 -17.73
C ILE A 997 27.02 39.26 -18.54
N ILE A 998 26.96 39.39 -19.87
CA ILE A 998 27.18 38.29 -20.82
C ILE A 998 28.60 38.42 -21.37
N TYR A 999 29.38 37.34 -21.29
CA TYR A 999 30.79 37.31 -21.71
C TYR A 999 31.17 35.95 -22.31
N ASP A 1000 32.26 35.92 -23.08
CA ASP A 1000 32.91 34.67 -23.50
C ASP A 1000 34.01 34.31 -22.51
N GLY A 1001 33.82 33.21 -21.76
CA GLY A 1001 34.78 32.70 -20.81
C GLY A 1001 36.07 32.17 -21.43
N ALA A 1002 36.18 32.05 -22.76
CA ALA A 1002 37.45 31.89 -23.45
C ALA A 1002 38.23 33.22 -23.45
N CYS A 1003 37.63 34.30 -23.98
CA CYS A 1003 38.22 35.63 -24.09
C CYS A 1003 38.57 36.27 -22.74
N GLN A 1004 37.63 36.19 -21.78
CA GLN A 1004 37.53 37.14 -20.66
C GLN A 1004 37.42 36.45 -19.29
N ILE A 1005 37.84 37.19 -18.26
CA ILE A 1005 37.60 36.87 -16.85
C ILE A 1005 36.80 38.03 -16.24
N CYS A 1006 35.66 37.73 -15.64
CA CYS A 1006 34.79 38.67 -14.94
C CYS A 1006 34.59 38.20 -13.49
N GLY A 1007 34.28 39.11 -12.55
CA GLY A 1007 33.69 38.74 -11.26
C GLY A 1007 34.63 38.35 -10.11
N LEU A 1008 35.83 38.96 -9.98
CA LEU A 1008 36.72 38.74 -8.81
C LEU A 1008 37.17 40.00 -8.04
N TYR A 1009 37.02 41.21 -8.60
CA TYR A 1009 37.56 42.44 -7.99
C TYR A 1009 36.62 43.66 -8.05
N GLY A 1010 35.45 43.56 -7.41
CA GLY A 1010 34.68 44.69 -6.86
C GLY A 1010 34.10 45.74 -7.83
N ASN A 1011 34.34 45.64 -9.14
CA ASN A 1011 33.75 46.47 -10.19
C ASN A 1011 33.22 45.57 -11.31
N ASP A 1012 32.21 46.04 -12.04
CA ASP A 1012 31.53 45.34 -13.14
C ASP A 1012 32.38 45.26 -14.44
N SER A 1013 33.68 45.05 -14.31
CA SER A 1013 34.67 45.02 -15.39
C SER A 1013 35.11 43.58 -15.70
N CYS A 1014 35.26 43.28 -16.99
CA CYS A 1014 35.83 42.02 -17.47
C CYS A 1014 37.22 42.28 -18.06
N ALA A 1015 38.23 41.54 -17.64
CA ALA A 1015 39.58 41.62 -18.19
C ALA A 1015 39.75 40.60 -19.32
N LEU A 1016 40.48 40.96 -20.38
CA LEU A 1016 40.92 40.01 -21.41
C LEU A 1016 42.04 39.12 -20.86
N LYS A 1017 42.07 37.84 -21.24
CA LYS A 1017 43.18 36.95 -20.92
C LYS A 1017 44.38 37.22 -21.83
N GLU A 1018 45.60 37.06 -21.31
CA GLU A 1018 46.81 37.35 -22.09
C GLU A 1018 47.18 36.22 -23.09
N ASN A 1019 46.84 34.96 -22.80
CA ASN A 1019 47.18 33.78 -23.62
C ASN A 1019 45.98 33.29 -24.45
N VAL A 1020 45.44 34.15 -25.32
CA VAL A 1020 44.39 33.78 -26.29
C VAL A 1020 44.69 34.35 -27.68
N CYS A 1021 44.20 33.67 -28.72
CA CYS A 1021 44.11 34.20 -30.07
C CYS A 1021 42.70 34.75 -30.31
N ILE A 1022 42.59 35.84 -31.05
CA ILE A 1022 41.35 36.46 -31.52
C ILE A 1022 41.36 36.37 -33.05
N ILE A 1023 40.75 35.33 -33.61
CA ILE A 1023 40.80 35.02 -35.04
C ILE A 1023 39.39 35.14 -35.60
N ASP A 1024 39.21 35.90 -36.68
CA ASP A 1024 37.92 36.16 -37.33
C ASP A 1024 36.79 36.65 -36.40
N GLY A 1025 37.16 37.31 -35.28
CA GLY A 1025 36.23 37.83 -34.28
C GLY A 1025 35.85 36.82 -33.18
N LEU A 1026 36.44 35.62 -33.17
CA LEU A 1026 36.23 34.60 -32.15
C LEU A 1026 37.52 34.41 -31.32
N CYS A 1027 37.36 34.14 -30.02
CA CYS A 1027 38.49 33.81 -29.15
C CYS A 1027 38.76 32.30 -29.10
N TYR A 1028 40.04 31.97 -29.06
CA TYR A 1028 40.60 30.63 -28.95
C TYR A 1028 41.70 30.62 -27.87
N VAL A 1029 41.76 29.57 -27.07
CA VAL A 1029 42.76 29.35 -26.01
C VAL A 1029 44.07 28.85 -26.62
N GLU A 1030 45.19 29.05 -25.91
CA GLU A 1030 46.49 28.49 -26.29
C GLU A 1030 46.41 26.95 -26.52
N GLU A 1031 46.86 26.51 -27.69
CA GLU A 1031 46.75 25.16 -28.29
C GLU A 1031 45.35 24.72 -28.81
N ASP A 1032 44.31 25.57 -28.82
CA ASP A 1032 43.04 25.26 -29.50
C ASP A 1032 43.26 24.95 -31.00
N LYS A 1033 42.64 23.88 -31.52
CA LYS A 1033 42.66 23.52 -32.95
C LYS A 1033 41.63 24.32 -33.76
N ASN A 1034 41.95 24.60 -35.03
CA ASN A 1034 41.01 25.20 -35.98
C ASN A 1034 39.87 24.22 -36.31
N PRO A 1035 38.58 24.61 -36.14
CA PRO A 1035 37.42 23.76 -36.45
C PRO A 1035 37.34 23.22 -37.89
N THR A 1036 38.16 23.77 -38.80
CA THR A 1036 38.18 23.43 -40.24
C THR A 1036 39.46 22.69 -40.67
N SER A 1037 40.45 22.54 -39.79
CA SER A 1037 41.76 21.93 -40.12
C SER A 1037 42.59 21.63 -38.85
N PRO A 1038 42.69 20.38 -38.37
CA PRO A 1038 43.40 20.06 -37.14
C PRO A 1038 44.92 20.35 -37.18
N CYS A 1039 45.53 20.47 -38.36
CA CYS A 1039 46.93 20.88 -38.55
C CYS A 1039 47.20 22.37 -38.19
N LEU A 1040 46.16 23.14 -37.83
CA LEU A 1040 46.21 24.56 -37.48
C LEU A 1040 45.76 24.77 -36.03
N ILE A 1041 46.53 25.54 -35.27
CA ILE A 1041 46.38 25.74 -33.82
C ILE A 1041 46.55 27.21 -33.39
N CYS A 1042 45.91 27.60 -32.29
CA CYS A 1042 46.13 28.89 -31.65
C CYS A 1042 47.44 28.88 -30.84
N LYS A 1043 48.49 29.55 -31.34
CA LYS A 1043 49.69 29.85 -30.56
C LYS A 1043 49.82 31.37 -30.36
N PRO A 1044 49.29 31.94 -29.26
CA PRO A 1044 49.24 33.39 -29.06
C PRO A 1044 50.63 34.04 -28.87
N LYS A 1045 51.67 33.22 -28.69
CA LYS A 1045 53.09 33.62 -28.69
C LYS A 1045 53.69 33.74 -30.11
N MET A 1046 53.06 33.13 -31.13
CA MET A 1046 53.47 33.18 -32.54
C MET A 1046 52.59 34.14 -33.35
N SER A 1047 51.27 34.02 -33.21
CA SER A 1047 50.29 34.99 -33.72
C SER A 1047 49.05 35.01 -32.84
N LYS A 1048 48.58 36.21 -32.50
CA LYS A 1048 47.29 36.40 -31.79
C LYS A 1048 46.10 36.56 -32.72
N PHE A 1049 46.31 36.73 -34.03
CA PHE A 1049 45.25 37.11 -34.98
C PHE A 1049 45.15 36.18 -36.19
N THR A 1050 45.99 35.16 -36.27
CA THR A 1050 45.97 34.13 -37.33
C THR A 1050 46.32 32.78 -36.73
N TRP A 1051 45.80 31.70 -37.33
CA TRP A 1051 46.20 30.35 -36.99
C TRP A 1051 47.71 30.12 -37.20
N SER A 1052 48.30 29.28 -36.35
CA SER A 1052 49.69 28.81 -36.45
C SER A 1052 49.71 27.34 -36.87
N VAL A 1053 50.78 26.87 -37.50
CA VAL A 1053 50.88 25.48 -37.98
C VAL A 1053 51.39 24.55 -36.87
N LEU A 1054 50.87 23.32 -36.81
CA LEU A 1054 51.37 22.27 -35.93
C LEU A 1054 52.71 21.72 -36.49
N GLU A 1055 53.81 21.91 -35.75
CA GLU A 1055 55.17 21.60 -36.25
C GLU A 1055 55.58 20.12 -36.11
N ASN A 1056 54.75 19.27 -35.49
CA ASN A 1056 55.07 17.88 -35.18
C ASN A 1056 53.86 17.00 -35.52
N ASN A 1057 54.02 16.13 -36.52
CA ASN A 1057 52.95 15.31 -37.10
C ASN A 1057 53.50 13.90 -37.39
N GLN A 1058 52.96 12.88 -36.74
CA GLN A 1058 53.36 11.48 -36.94
C GLN A 1058 52.51 10.85 -38.05
N PRO A 1059 52.92 9.72 -38.65
CA PRO A 1059 52.13 9.04 -39.67
C PRO A 1059 51.05 8.13 -39.04
N PRO A 1060 49.84 8.00 -39.64
CA PRO A 1060 48.76 7.17 -39.10
C PRO A 1060 49.12 5.70 -38.83
N VAL A 1061 48.55 5.14 -37.76
CA VAL A 1061 48.81 3.78 -37.29
C VAL A 1061 47.57 2.90 -37.46
N ILE A 1062 47.70 1.78 -38.19
CA ILE A 1062 46.63 0.78 -38.38
C ILE A 1062 46.59 -0.22 -37.21
N GLN A 1063 45.38 -0.54 -36.75
CA GLN A 1063 45.13 -1.64 -35.82
C GLN A 1063 44.96 -2.95 -36.60
N ILE A 1064 46.02 -3.76 -36.66
CA ILE A 1064 46.00 -5.06 -37.34
C ILE A 1064 45.47 -6.13 -36.36
N PRO A 1065 44.49 -6.98 -36.74
CA PRO A 1065 44.06 -8.12 -35.93
C PRO A 1065 45.20 -9.09 -35.62
N GLN A 1066 45.14 -9.77 -34.46
CA GLN A 1066 46.13 -10.80 -34.10
C GLN A 1066 45.94 -12.12 -34.90
N ASP A 1067 44.75 -12.33 -35.47
CA ASP A 1067 44.39 -13.50 -36.26
C ASP A 1067 44.45 -13.27 -37.78
N LYS A 1068 44.68 -14.35 -38.53
CA LYS A 1068 44.72 -14.32 -40.00
C LYS A 1068 43.32 -14.24 -40.58
N LEU A 1069 43.04 -13.17 -41.33
CA LEU A 1069 41.78 -12.93 -42.04
C LEU A 1069 41.45 -14.05 -43.05
N GLN A 1070 40.18 -14.47 -43.07
CA GLN A 1070 39.67 -15.58 -43.86
C GLN A 1070 38.32 -15.22 -44.51
N THR A 1071 38.06 -15.82 -45.68
CA THR A 1071 36.85 -15.68 -46.50
C THR A 1071 36.52 -17.03 -47.15
N PHE A 1072 35.36 -17.19 -47.78
CA PHE A 1072 35.04 -18.39 -48.59
C PHE A 1072 34.77 -18.05 -50.06
N PHE A 1073 34.96 -19.03 -50.93
CA PHE A 1073 34.78 -18.87 -52.38
C PHE A 1073 33.35 -18.45 -52.74
N GLY A 1074 33.21 -17.36 -53.50
CA GLY A 1074 31.94 -16.75 -53.87
C GLY A 1074 31.42 -15.68 -52.91
N GLU A 1075 32.08 -15.45 -51.77
CA GLU A 1075 31.72 -14.40 -50.81
C GLU A 1075 31.98 -12.98 -51.38
N ASN A 1076 31.13 -12.01 -51.01
CA ASN A 1076 31.43 -10.59 -51.14
C ASN A 1076 32.16 -10.15 -49.86
N PHE A 1077 33.47 -10.31 -49.82
CA PHE A 1077 34.30 -9.97 -48.67
C PHE A 1077 34.23 -8.47 -48.37
N LEU A 1078 33.70 -8.15 -47.19
CA LEU A 1078 33.52 -6.81 -46.65
C LEU A 1078 34.25 -6.73 -45.31
N TYR A 1079 35.30 -5.91 -45.23
CA TYR A 1079 36.08 -5.76 -44.01
C TYR A 1079 36.46 -4.30 -43.76
N GLN A 1080 36.15 -3.80 -42.57
CA GLN A 1080 36.43 -2.44 -42.15
C GLN A 1080 37.78 -2.40 -41.41
N PHE A 1081 38.76 -1.68 -41.97
CA PHE A 1081 40.01 -1.41 -41.28
C PHE A 1081 39.88 -0.18 -40.37
N THR A 1082 40.48 -0.25 -39.18
CA THR A 1082 40.62 0.90 -38.27
C THR A 1082 42.07 1.36 -38.24
N ALA A 1083 42.27 2.65 -38.46
CA ALA A 1083 43.55 3.32 -38.27
C ALA A 1083 43.28 4.62 -37.50
N PHE A 1084 44.23 5.00 -36.65
CA PHE A 1084 44.17 6.22 -35.87
C PHE A 1084 45.45 7.02 -36.08
N ASP A 1085 45.30 8.33 -36.08
CA ASP A 1085 46.40 9.28 -36.12
C ASP A 1085 46.83 9.63 -34.69
N PRO A 1086 48.13 9.62 -34.33
CA PRO A 1086 48.57 9.95 -32.98
C PRO A 1086 48.24 11.40 -32.56
N GLU A 1087 48.18 12.33 -33.51
CA GLU A 1087 47.78 13.72 -33.32
C GLU A 1087 46.25 13.94 -33.39
N GLY A 1088 45.47 12.91 -33.75
CA GLY A 1088 44.01 12.96 -33.83
C GLY A 1088 43.47 13.65 -35.09
N SER A 1089 44.14 13.48 -36.22
CA SER A 1089 43.70 13.92 -37.56
C SER A 1089 42.82 12.85 -38.24
N ASP A 1090 41.98 13.28 -39.20
CA ASP A 1090 41.22 12.33 -40.03
C ASP A 1090 42.15 11.52 -40.95
N VAL A 1091 41.95 10.20 -40.99
CA VAL A 1091 42.77 9.26 -41.76
C VAL A 1091 42.00 8.78 -42.99
N ARG A 1092 42.58 8.99 -44.17
CA ARG A 1092 42.05 8.57 -45.47
C ARG A 1092 42.72 7.28 -45.94
N PHE A 1093 41.92 6.38 -46.49
CA PHE A 1093 42.34 5.05 -46.93
C PHE A 1093 42.39 4.95 -48.46
N THR A 1094 43.43 4.29 -49.00
CA THR A 1094 43.59 4.01 -50.43
C THR A 1094 44.16 2.61 -50.66
N LEU A 1095 43.75 1.95 -51.74
CA LEU A 1095 44.30 0.67 -52.19
C LEU A 1095 45.45 0.95 -53.17
N ASP A 1096 46.68 0.55 -52.84
CA ASP A 1096 47.82 0.63 -53.77
C ASP A 1096 47.83 -0.57 -54.73
N SER A 1097 47.50 -1.77 -54.23
CA SER A 1097 47.42 -2.99 -55.03
C SER A 1097 46.54 -4.06 -54.37
N GLY A 1098 45.94 -4.94 -55.18
CA GLY A 1098 45.12 -6.06 -54.73
C GLY A 1098 44.62 -6.93 -55.90
N PRO A 1099 43.87 -8.00 -55.63
CA PRO A 1099 43.25 -8.84 -56.66
C PRO A 1099 42.20 -8.09 -57.48
N GLU A 1100 41.86 -8.63 -58.66
CA GLU A 1100 40.87 -8.04 -59.56
C GLU A 1100 39.50 -7.91 -58.88
N GLY A 1101 38.85 -6.75 -59.08
CA GLY A 1101 37.58 -6.40 -58.41
C GLY A 1101 37.70 -5.93 -56.96
N ALA A 1102 38.89 -5.84 -56.37
CA ALA A 1102 39.07 -5.24 -55.05
C ALA A 1102 39.01 -3.70 -55.10
N ASN A 1103 38.38 -3.08 -54.11
CA ASN A 1103 38.36 -1.62 -53.91
C ASN A 1103 38.29 -1.26 -52.41
N VAL A 1104 38.78 -0.09 -52.04
CA VAL A 1104 38.76 0.42 -50.66
C VAL A 1104 38.15 1.81 -50.65
N SER A 1105 37.15 2.01 -49.78
CA SER A 1105 36.56 3.34 -49.54
C SER A 1105 37.54 4.24 -48.79
N SER A 1106 37.38 5.56 -48.93
CA SER A 1106 38.21 6.54 -48.20
C SER A 1106 38.13 6.42 -46.67
N SER A 1107 37.11 5.76 -46.13
CA SER A 1107 36.91 5.48 -44.71
C SER A 1107 37.35 4.07 -44.27
N GLY A 1108 38.04 3.29 -45.13
CA GLY A 1108 38.70 2.04 -44.74
C GLY A 1108 37.90 0.75 -44.90
N LEU A 1109 36.68 0.79 -45.43
CA LEU A 1109 35.95 -0.41 -45.86
C LEU A 1109 36.59 -0.98 -47.14
N LEU A 1110 37.22 -2.15 -47.03
CA LEU A 1110 37.63 -3.00 -48.15
C LEU A 1110 36.41 -3.80 -48.66
N MET A 1111 36.25 -3.80 -49.98
CA MET A 1111 35.24 -4.54 -50.72
C MET A 1111 35.95 -5.39 -51.77
N TRP A 1112 35.76 -6.71 -51.75
CA TRP A 1112 36.30 -7.63 -52.74
C TRP A 1112 35.35 -8.80 -52.97
N LYS A 1113 35.29 -9.34 -54.19
CA LYS A 1113 34.50 -10.53 -54.51
C LYS A 1113 35.43 -11.73 -54.67
N THR A 1114 35.25 -12.75 -53.83
CA THR A 1114 36.17 -13.88 -53.68
C THR A 1114 36.03 -14.88 -54.83
N GLU A 1115 36.56 -14.55 -56.01
CA GLU A 1115 36.52 -15.40 -57.23
C GLU A 1115 37.75 -16.31 -57.40
N SER A 1116 38.72 -16.28 -56.47
CA SER A 1116 39.86 -17.20 -56.42
C SER A 1116 39.78 -18.13 -55.21
N GLN A 1117 40.27 -19.36 -55.33
CA GLN A 1117 40.39 -20.32 -54.22
C GLN A 1117 41.79 -20.30 -53.57
N THR A 1118 42.71 -19.44 -54.02
CA THR A 1118 44.02 -19.23 -53.39
C THR A 1118 44.02 -17.98 -52.52
N PRO A 1119 44.82 -17.92 -51.43
CA PRO A 1119 45.00 -16.70 -50.65
C PRO A 1119 45.43 -15.51 -51.52
N GLN A 1120 44.93 -14.31 -51.19
CA GLN A 1120 45.23 -13.07 -51.90
C GLN A 1120 45.92 -12.06 -50.98
N GLU A 1121 46.70 -11.16 -51.60
CA GLU A 1121 47.48 -10.13 -50.93
C GLU A 1121 46.98 -8.74 -51.36
N PHE A 1122 46.88 -7.81 -50.41
CA PHE A 1122 46.43 -6.43 -50.62
C PHE A 1122 47.42 -5.48 -49.96
N THR A 1123 47.83 -4.42 -50.66
CA THR A 1123 48.62 -3.33 -50.09
C THR A 1123 47.76 -2.08 -49.95
N LEU A 1124 47.62 -1.63 -48.71
CA LEU A 1124 46.87 -0.45 -48.31
C LEU A 1124 47.83 0.70 -48.01
N ARG A 1125 47.42 1.91 -48.38
CA ARG A 1125 48.04 3.16 -47.94
C ARG A 1125 47.02 4.01 -47.20
N PHE A 1126 47.47 4.55 -46.08
CA PHE A 1126 46.75 5.49 -45.23
C PHE A 1126 47.46 6.84 -45.29
N ASN A 1127 46.72 7.94 -45.37
CA ASN A 1127 47.28 9.29 -45.24
C ASN A 1127 46.39 10.14 -44.32
N ASP A 1128 47.02 11.03 -43.55
CA ASP A 1128 46.28 12.04 -42.79
C ASP A 1128 45.95 13.27 -43.67
N ASP A 1129 45.27 14.26 -43.08
CA ASP A 1129 45.00 15.57 -43.69
C ASP A 1129 46.20 16.54 -43.66
N CYS A 1130 47.29 16.19 -42.96
CA CYS A 1130 48.51 16.99 -42.84
C CYS A 1130 49.65 16.52 -43.80
N ASN A 1131 49.41 15.47 -44.59
CA ASN A 1131 50.25 14.80 -45.60
C ASN A 1131 51.37 13.85 -45.09
N ALA A 1132 51.21 13.18 -43.95
CA ALA A 1132 52.01 11.97 -43.65
C ALA A 1132 51.30 10.70 -44.18
N GLU A 1133 52.07 9.71 -44.65
CA GLU A 1133 51.53 8.42 -45.15
C GLU A 1133 52.17 7.18 -44.51
N THR A 1134 51.36 6.14 -44.32
CA THR A 1134 51.74 4.79 -43.89
C THR A 1134 51.30 3.77 -44.95
N ARG A 1135 52.09 2.71 -45.19
CA ARG A 1135 51.74 1.63 -46.12
C ARG A 1135 51.88 0.26 -45.44
N VAL A 1136 50.89 -0.61 -45.61
CA VAL A 1136 50.85 -1.96 -45.00
C VAL A 1136 50.29 -2.98 -45.99
N THR A 1137 50.89 -4.17 -46.00
CA THR A 1137 50.43 -5.31 -46.82
C THR A 1137 49.83 -6.39 -45.93
N ILE A 1138 48.70 -6.95 -46.37
CA ILE A 1138 47.89 -7.94 -45.65
C ILE A 1138 47.53 -9.12 -46.57
N MET A 1139 47.41 -10.33 -46.01
CA MET A 1139 46.95 -11.52 -46.73
C MET A 1139 45.63 -12.04 -46.17
N VAL A 1140 44.72 -12.44 -47.06
CA VAL A 1140 43.42 -13.06 -46.73
C VAL A 1140 43.39 -14.47 -47.31
N THR A 1141 43.03 -15.48 -46.51
CA THR A 1141 42.93 -16.88 -46.95
C THR A 1141 41.51 -17.25 -47.38
N VAL A 1142 41.39 -18.11 -48.41
CA VAL A 1142 40.09 -18.54 -48.96
C VAL A 1142 39.78 -20.00 -48.61
N LYS A 1143 38.54 -20.30 -48.22
CA LYS A 1143 37.98 -21.65 -47.99
C LYS A 1143 37.03 -22.07 -49.12
N SER A 1144 36.74 -23.36 -49.21
CA SER A 1144 35.66 -23.91 -50.04
C SER A 1144 34.28 -23.65 -49.43
N CYS A 1145 33.24 -23.79 -50.27
CA CYS A 1145 31.83 -23.81 -49.89
C CYS A 1145 31.32 -25.25 -50.12
N ASP A 1146 30.86 -25.92 -49.06
CA ASP A 1146 30.65 -27.37 -49.05
C ASP A 1146 29.16 -27.78 -48.93
N CYS A 1147 28.23 -26.85 -49.25
CA CYS A 1147 26.78 -27.11 -49.24
C CYS A 1147 26.35 -28.15 -50.29
N LEU A 1148 25.36 -28.98 -49.96
CA LEU A 1148 24.87 -30.04 -50.83
C LEU A 1148 23.60 -29.63 -51.60
N ASN A 1149 23.19 -30.46 -52.56
CA ASN A 1149 21.95 -30.32 -53.35
C ASN A 1149 21.73 -28.96 -54.04
N GLY A 1150 22.80 -28.19 -54.28
CA GLY A 1150 22.72 -26.86 -54.89
C GLY A 1150 22.38 -25.73 -53.91
N GLY A 1151 22.48 -25.96 -52.60
CA GLY A 1151 22.37 -24.91 -51.59
C GLY A 1151 23.47 -23.84 -51.74
N LEU A 1152 23.13 -22.59 -51.42
CA LEU A 1152 23.99 -21.43 -51.56
C LEU A 1152 24.68 -21.10 -50.23
N CYS A 1153 26.01 -20.98 -50.22
CA CYS A 1153 26.73 -20.43 -49.05
C CYS A 1153 26.45 -18.94 -48.89
N VAL A 1154 26.08 -18.52 -47.67
CA VAL A 1154 26.02 -17.11 -47.24
C VAL A 1154 26.86 -16.93 -45.99
N SER A 1155 27.38 -15.72 -45.75
CA SER A 1155 28.17 -15.37 -44.57
C SER A 1155 27.34 -15.52 -43.28
N ASP A 1156 27.87 -16.19 -42.26
CA ASP A 1156 27.20 -16.28 -40.95
C ASP A 1156 27.29 -14.95 -40.19
N THR A 1157 26.17 -14.25 -40.04
CA THR A 1157 26.07 -12.96 -39.34
C THR A 1157 26.26 -13.06 -37.82
N LYS A 1158 26.40 -14.26 -37.25
CA LYS A 1158 26.74 -14.48 -35.83
C LYS A 1158 28.24 -14.59 -35.59
N SER A 1159 29.02 -14.77 -36.65
CA SER A 1159 30.49 -14.84 -36.60
C SER A 1159 31.11 -13.48 -36.96
N PRO A 1160 32.27 -13.10 -36.38
CA PRO A 1160 32.90 -11.82 -36.69
C PRO A 1160 33.37 -11.76 -38.16
N PRO A 1161 33.31 -10.59 -38.83
CA PRO A 1161 33.86 -10.41 -40.18
C PRO A 1161 35.32 -10.83 -40.26
N GLY A 1162 35.72 -11.47 -41.37
CA GLY A 1162 37.08 -12.00 -41.54
C GLY A 1162 37.32 -13.39 -40.91
N SER A 1163 36.30 -14.06 -40.36
CA SER A 1163 36.40 -15.45 -39.86
C SER A 1163 36.24 -16.53 -40.95
N GLY A 1164 35.65 -16.19 -42.10
CA GLY A 1164 35.35 -17.12 -43.18
C GLY A 1164 34.44 -18.27 -42.73
N MET A 1165 33.35 -17.95 -42.03
CA MET A 1165 32.31 -18.89 -41.58
C MET A 1165 31.04 -18.68 -42.42
N TYR A 1166 30.39 -19.76 -42.85
CA TYR A 1166 29.24 -19.71 -43.76
C TYR A 1166 28.09 -20.61 -43.30
N LEU A 1167 26.89 -20.29 -43.79
CA LEU A 1167 25.65 -21.04 -43.62
C LEU A 1167 25.11 -21.46 -44.99
N CYS A 1168 24.50 -22.65 -45.09
CA CYS A 1168 23.84 -23.11 -46.31
C CYS A 1168 22.38 -22.64 -46.38
N VAL A 1169 22.04 -21.90 -47.44
CA VAL A 1169 20.64 -21.56 -47.80
C VAL A 1169 20.13 -22.57 -48.81
N CYS A 1170 19.07 -23.29 -48.46
CA CYS A 1170 18.53 -24.39 -49.26
C CYS A 1170 17.57 -23.91 -50.35
N LEU A 1171 17.61 -24.58 -51.50
CA LEU A 1171 16.66 -24.35 -52.58
C LEU A 1171 15.25 -24.83 -52.18
N PRO A 1172 14.17 -24.22 -52.72
CA PRO A 1172 12.80 -24.63 -52.43
C PRO A 1172 12.59 -26.14 -52.62
N GLY A 1173 11.91 -26.75 -51.65
CA GLY A 1173 11.78 -28.21 -51.55
C GLY A 1173 12.88 -28.90 -50.74
N PHE A 1174 13.98 -28.22 -50.36
CA PHE A 1174 15.06 -28.82 -49.55
C PHE A 1174 15.26 -28.13 -48.19
N GLN A 1175 15.71 -28.90 -47.19
CA GLN A 1175 15.94 -28.45 -45.82
C GLN A 1175 17.10 -29.23 -45.18
N GLY A 1176 17.70 -28.71 -44.11
CA GLY A 1176 18.84 -29.34 -43.42
C GLY A 1176 19.98 -28.35 -43.19
N SER A 1177 21.02 -28.72 -42.45
CA SER A 1177 22.17 -27.82 -42.21
C SER A 1177 23.13 -27.74 -43.39
N LEU A 1178 23.12 -28.74 -44.28
CA LEU A 1178 23.81 -28.79 -45.57
C LEU A 1178 22.82 -29.00 -46.73
N CYS A 1179 21.52 -28.83 -46.49
CA CYS A 1179 20.41 -29.00 -47.44
C CYS A 1179 20.12 -30.45 -47.87
N GLU A 1180 20.24 -31.38 -46.93
CA GLU A 1180 20.21 -32.83 -47.13
C GLU A 1180 18.82 -33.51 -47.19
N VAL A 1181 17.73 -32.83 -46.80
CA VAL A 1181 16.34 -33.34 -46.70
C VAL A 1181 15.44 -32.73 -47.80
N ASN A 1182 14.34 -33.39 -48.17
CA ASN A 1182 13.44 -33.00 -49.29
C ASN A 1182 11.93 -33.00 -48.87
N VAL A 1183 11.10 -32.08 -49.41
CA VAL A 1183 9.78 -31.66 -48.87
C VAL A 1183 8.76 -31.38 -50.01
N THR A 1184 7.46 -31.62 -49.78
CA THR A 1184 6.39 -31.42 -50.79
C THR A 1184 5.23 -30.50 -50.37
N GLU A 1185 4.74 -29.66 -51.29
CA GLU A 1185 4.07 -28.39 -50.97
C GLU A 1185 2.55 -28.46 -50.68
N CYS A 1186 1.87 -29.57 -51.00
CA CYS A 1186 0.45 -29.75 -50.64
C CYS A 1186 0.23 -30.42 -49.27
N GLN A 1187 1.31 -30.77 -48.57
CA GLN A 1187 1.28 -31.60 -47.36
C GLN A 1187 0.64 -30.89 -46.15
N SER A 1188 0.55 -29.56 -46.18
CA SER A 1188 -0.10 -28.71 -45.16
C SER A 1188 -1.56 -28.35 -45.46
N ASN A 1189 -2.11 -28.78 -46.61
CA ASN A 1189 -3.45 -28.46 -47.13
C ASN A 1189 -3.96 -27.01 -46.86
N PRO A 1190 -3.32 -25.97 -47.44
CA PRO A 1190 -3.58 -24.56 -47.13
C PRO A 1190 -4.96 -24.01 -47.56
N CYS A 1191 -5.84 -24.83 -48.12
CA CYS A 1191 -7.17 -24.45 -48.61
C CYS A 1191 -8.32 -24.69 -47.62
N GLY A 1192 -8.01 -25.06 -46.37
CA GLY A 1192 -9.02 -25.32 -45.35
C GLY A 1192 -9.96 -26.47 -45.74
N LEU A 1193 -11.26 -26.17 -45.86
CA LEU A 1193 -12.28 -27.10 -46.34
C LEU A 1193 -12.32 -27.22 -47.89
N GLY A 1194 -11.71 -26.27 -48.60
CA GLY A 1194 -11.54 -26.31 -50.04
C GLY A 1194 -10.49 -27.32 -50.50
N LYS A 1195 -10.64 -27.82 -51.73
CA LYS A 1195 -9.69 -28.79 -52.29
C LYS A 1195 -8.46 -28.07 -52.85
N CYS A 1196 -7.30 -28.33 -52.24
CA CYS A 1196 -6.02 -27.87 -52.76
C CYS A 1196 -5.63 -28.62 -54.04
N VAL A 1197 -5.20 -27.88 -55.07
CA VAL A 1197 -4.71 -28.39 -56.35
C VAL A 1197 -3.32 -27.82 -56.61
N SER A 1198 -2.34 -28.70 -56.80
CA SER A 1198 -0.94 -28.35 -57.07
C SER A 1198 -0.80 -27.74 -58.47
N GLY A 1199 -0.32 -26.51 -58.54
CA GLY A 1199 0.16 -25.87 -59.76
C GLY A 1199 1.70 -25.92 -59.85
N PHE A 1200 2.26 -25.47 -60.96
CA PHE A 1200 3.71 -25.29 -61.06
C PHE A 1200 4.10 -24.02 -60.28
N GLN A 1201 4.90 -24.17 -59.21
CA GLN A 1201 5.32 -23.09 -58.30
C GLN A 1201 4.17 -22.28 -57.65
N SER A 1202 2.98 -22.87 -57.51
CA SER A 1202 1.82 -22.27 -56.86
C SER A 1202 0.78 -23.33 -56.48
N TYR A 1203 -0.15 -23.01 -55.58
CA TYR A 1203 -1.33 -23.84 -55.32
C TYR A 1203 -2.62 -23.07 -55.62
N SER A 1204 -3.69 -23.80 -55.94
CA SER A 1204 -5.01 -23.24 -56.22
C SER A 1204 -6.06 -23.97 -55.37
N CYS A 1205 -6.94 -23.20 -54.72
CA CYS A 1205 -8.02 -23.72 -53.91
C CYS A 1205 -9.32 -23.77 -54.72
N VAL A 1206 -9.98 -24.93 -54.76
CA VAL A 1206 -11.33 -25.09 -55.30
C VAL A 1206 -12.31 -25.19 -54.14
N CYS A 1207 -13.15 -24.16 -53.97
CA CYS A 1207 -14.09 -24.07 -52.85
C CYS A 1207 -15.39 -24.85 -53.12
N PRO A 1208 -16.03 -25.38 -52.07
CA PRO A 1208 -17.42 -25.85 -52.16
C PRO A 1208 -18.36 -24.65 -52.34
N PRO A 1209 -19.56 -24.80 -52.95
CA PRO A 1209 -20.41 -23.66 -53.32
C PRO A 1209 -20.94 -22.83 -52.13
N GLU A 1210 -20.92 -23.39 -50.93
CA GLU A 1210 -21.27 -22.76 -49.66
C GLU A 1210 -20.16 -21.82 -49.11
N LEU A 1211 -18.97 -21.81 -49.73
CA LEU A 1211 -17.81 -21.00 -49.30
C LEU A 1211 -17.09 -20.32 -50.47
N LYS A 1212 -16.55 -19.13 -50.22
CA LYS A 1212 -15.83 -18.30 -51.20
C LYS A 1212 -14.47 -17.83 -50.67
N GLY A 1213 -13.84 -16.92 -51.41
CA GLY A 1213 -12.50 -16.39 -51.10
C GLY A 1213 -11.35 -17.27 -51.60
N LYS A 1214 -10.14 -16.73 -51.58
CA LYS A 1214 -8.94 -17.41 -52.15
C LYS A 1214 -8.51 -18.66 -51.37
N THR A 1215 -8.89 -18.77 -50.10
CA THR A 1215 -8.58 -19.88 -49.18
C THR A 1215 -9.81 -20.68 -48.78
N CYS A 1216 -10.98 -20.42 -49.38
CA CYS A 1216 -12.25 -21.08 -49.05
C CYS A 1216 -12.65 -20.90 -47.57
N GLN A 1217 -12.58 -19.66 -47.10
CA GLN A 1217 -12.79 -19.24 -45.70
C GLN A 1217 -13.78 -18.06 -45.57
N GLU A 1218 -14.33 -17.55 -46.67
CA GLU A 1218 -15.39 -16.53 -46.64
C GLU A 1218 -16.75 -17.24 -46.77
N ASP A 1219 -17.72 -16.86 -45.94
CA ASP A 1219 -19.05 -17.49 -45.88
C ASP A 1219 -19.97 -17.05 -47.04
N VAL A 1220 -20.97 -17.85 -47.38
CA VAL A 1220 -22.06 -17.49 -48.30
C VAL A 1220 -23.37 -17.41 -47.51
N ASP A 1221 -24.04 -16.24 -47.52
CA ASP A 1221 -25.35 -16.13 -46.88
C ASP A 1221 -26.41 -16.79 -47.77
N GLU A 1222 -26.82 -17.99 -47.37
CA GLU A 1222 -27.79 -18.79 -48.09
C GLU A 1222 -29.23 -18.40 -47.72
N CYS A 1223 -29.45 -17.71 -46.60
CA CYS A 1223 -30.76 -17.20 -46.20
C CYS A 1223 -31.26 -16.08 -47.11
N GLU A 1224 -30.38 -15.30 -47.76
CA GLU A 1224 -30.76 -14.37 -48.84
C GLU A 1224 -31.57 -15.06 -49.96
N SER A 1225 -31.28 -16.33 -50.25
CA SER A 1225 -31.97 -17.13 -51.28
C SER A 1225 -33.38 -17.60 -50.88
N ARG A 1226 -33.78 -17.38 -49.62
CA ARG A 1226 -35.04 -17.84 -48.98
C ARG A 1226 -35.28 -19.36 -49.09
N PRO A 1227 -34.37 -20.20 -48.59
CA PRO A 1227 -34.42 -21.65 -48.76
C PRO A 1227 -35.33 -22.39 -47.75
N CYS A 1228 -35.79 -21.72 -46.69
CA CYS A 1228 -36.70 -22.31 -45.70
C CYS A 1228 -38.17 -22.28 -46.16
N PHE A 1229 -39.00 -23.12 -45.55
CA PHE A 1229 -40.45 -23.14 -45.83
C PHE A 1229 -41.10 -21.78 -45.48
N PRO A 1230 -42.05 -21.25 -46.28
CA PRO A 1230 -42.68 -19.96 -46.01
C PRO A 1230 -43.33 -19.88 -44.62
N GLY A 1231 -42.78 -19.00 -43.77
CA GLY A 1231 -43.21 -18.83 -42.37
C GLY A 1231 -42.37 -19.61 -41.33
N ALA A 1232 -41.35 -20.36 -41.75
CA ALA A 1232 -40.25 -20.78 -40.90
C ALA A 1232 -39.12 -19.74 -40.95
N GLU A 1233 -38.44 -19.55 -39.82
CA GLU A 1233 -37.30 -18.63 -39.66
C GLU A 1233 -36.04 -19.20 -40.36
N CYS A 1234 -35.17 -18.34 -40.89
CA CYS A 1234 -33.90 -18.74 -41.51
C CYS A 1234 -32.73 -18.14 -40.74
N LEU A 1235 -31.75 -18.97 -40.38
CA LEU A 1235 -30.53 -18.58 -39.69
C LEU A 1235 -29.32 -19.06 -40.50
N ASN A 1236 -28.52 -18.11 -41.00
CA ASN A 1236 -27.27 -18.44 -41.70
C ASN A 1236 -26.19 -18.83 -40.69
N THR A 1237 -25.32 -19.75 -41.09
CA THR A 1237 -24.19 -20.26 -40.31
C THR A 1237 -22.99 -20.49 -41.24
N PHE A 1238 -21.78 -20.57 -40.69
CA PHE A 1238 -20.59 -20.68 -41.54
C PHE A 1238 -20.58 -21.97 -42.39
N GLY A 1239 -20.78 -21.82 -43.70
CA GLY A 1239 -20.90 -22.89 -44.69
C GLY A 1239 -22.22 -23.67 -44.69
N SER A 1240 -23.31 -23.13 -44.13
CA SER A 1240 -24.65 -23.74 -44.16
C SER A 1240 -25.77 -22.81 -43.67
N TYR A 1241 -27.04 -23.20 -43.83
CA TYR A 1241 -28.18 -22.52 -43.21
C TYR A 1241 -29.12 -23.48 -42.47
N HIS A 1242 -29.64 -23.01 -41.34
CA HIS A 1242 -30.64 -23.69 -40.52
C HIS A 1242 -32.03 -23.06 -40.68
N CYS A 1243 -33.08 -23.88 -40.61
CA CYS A 1243 -34.47 -23.43 -40.67
C CYS A 1243 -35.21 -23.72 -39.36
N GLY A 1244 -35.94 -22.72 -38.87
CA GLY A 1244 -36.74 -22.81 -37.64
C GLY A 1244 -37.91 -23.80 -37.75
N ALA A 1245 -38.54 -24.08 -36.61
CA ALA A 1245 -39.62 -25.07 -36.51
C ALA A 1245 -40.82 -24.73 -37.42
N CYS A 1246 -41.43 -25.77 -38.00
CA CYS A 1246 -42.61 -25.63 -38.85
C CYS A 1246 -43.79 -24.92 -38.13
N PRO A 1247 -44.55 -24.05 -38.82
CA PRO A 1247 -45.73 -23.39 -38.26
C PRO A 1247 -46.78 -24.36 -37.67
N LYS A 1248 -47.47 -23.92 -36.60
CA LYS A 1248 -48.43 -24.74 -35.83
C LYS A 1248 -49.44 -25.45 -36.72
N GLY A 1249 -49.48 -26.78 -36.63
CA GLY A 1249 -50.32 -27.67 -37.46
C GLY A 1249 -49.54 -28.50 -38.49
N PHE A 1250 -48.33 -28.07 -38.81
CA PHE A 1250 -47.39 -28.79 -39.67
C PHE A 1250 -46.25 -29.41 -38.84
N TYR A 1251 -45.57 -30.41 -39.39
CA TYR A 1251 -44.40 -31.06 -38.82
C TYR A 1251 -43.37 -31.36 -39.91
N GLY A 1252 -42.08 -31.29 -39.58
CA GLY A 1252 -41.00 -31.35 -40.55
C GLY A 1252 -39.74 -30.66 -40.02
N ASP A 1253 -38.79 -30.42 -40.92
CA ASP A 1253 -37.41 -29.93 -40.64
C ASP A 1253 -37.23 -28.42 -40.90
N GLY A 1254 -38.32 -27.66 -41.04
CA GLY A 1254 -38.29 -26.24 -41.40
C GLY A 1254 -37.97 -25.94 -42.87
N LYS A 1255 -37.37 -26.89 -43.60
CA LYS A 1255 -37.15 -26.82 -45.06
C LYS A 1255 -38.36 -27.42 -45.79
N ILE A 1256 -38.93 -28.50 -45.27
CA ILE A 1256 -40.15 -29.16 -45.76
C ILE A 1256 -41.11 -29.40 -44.59
N CYS A 1257 -42.29 -28.76 -44.65
CA CYS A 1257 -43.32 -28.85 -43.60
C CYS A 1257 -44.57 -29.60 -44.10
N HIS A 1258 -44.91 -30.72 -43.46
CA HIS A 1258 -46.06 -31.57 -43.79
C HIS A 1258 -47.24 -31.32 -42.86
N GLY A 1259 -48.46 -31.17 -43.39
CA GLY A 1259 -49.67 -30.99 -42.58
C GLY A 1259 -50.19 -32.32 -42.04
N LYS A 1260 -50.57 -32.38 -40.75
CA LYS A 1260 -51.21 -33.58 -40.17
C LYS A 1260 -52.60 -33.81 -40.77
N ARG A 1261 -52.76 -34.91 -41.49
CA ARG A 1261 -54.08 -35.47 -41.85
C ARG A 1261 -54.39 -36.64 -40.92
N LEU A 1262 -55.48 -36.55 -40.16
CA LEU A 1262 -56.07 -37.72 -39.50
C LEU A 1262 -56.80 -38.57 -40.55
N ASP A 1263 -56.74 -39.90 -40.42
CA ASP A 1263 -57.93 -40.75 -40.22
C ASP A 1263 -57.61 -42.28 -40.27
N PHE A 1264 -58.09 -42.98 -39.24
CA PHE A 1264 -58.54 -44.39 -39.11
C PHE A 1264 -58.02 -45.53 -40.05
N LEU A 1265 -57.45 -46.57 -39.40
CA LEU A 1265 -57.84 -48.01 -39.34
C LEU A 1265 -58.26 -48.79 -40.65
N PRO A 1266 -58.12 -50.14 -40.71
CA PRO A 1266 -58.04 -51.12 -39.60
C PRO A 1266 -56.68 -51.81 -39.38
#